data_AF-A0A1V2PHM4-F1
#
_entry.id   AF-A0A1V2PHM4-F1
#
_cell.length_a   1.000
_cell.length_b   1.000
_cell.length_c   1.000
_cell.angle_alpha   90.00
_cell.angle_beta   90.00
_cell.angle_gamma   90.00
#
_symmetry.space_group_name_H-M   'P 1'
#
loop_
_entity.id
_entity.type
_entity.pdbx_description
1 polymer ?
#
loop_
_entity_poly.entity_id
_entity_poly.type
_entity_poly.pdbx_seq_one_letter_code
_entity_poly.pdbx_strand_id
1 'polypeptide(L)'
;MTALKPPPTGERTFRRRITPLEWWFLGHPRGMTPTFGVVVEGDGALDPDRLTEAIAVASQACPGARLVRRDHDWVDGGKPPPLAVVDVAEDQDLLRIPQLHECLTGPGVPFCQVVLVRRETGGRSAVVFRANHAVMDAHGLRSWIYDVFRALRAEPVIGAPDPVADRDVYDQFPVRTDKPFPHADKTPIMGICKPTSQPRTVVARRALQGRFPGITARLAALLADVVAEQPGTKRKAAFYVPVDLRYYRPEVRSTANLTLGMPVEVQAGEDWADIHARMLQGVKDGAPAQNVVPDKVLSVPLPAIESILLETNRQTRPKERVPVDAVISHAGRFELGNLCAPGFTSHTAYIMERPLPGESPVLNVTELDWHTEITVAWWDGEATQARLDALLDRLVSTLAPRPPSLPQAGKPPAPGSWADDVVTRFLQRAAKTPDAIALDGGEDGVLTYRQMERRTAAVAAALRERGAGPDTVVGVLGDRSVASTIGVWGVLRAGAGYLPIDARNPDARIAGLLADAGAPICLVQRPYDVRDCLPDGCVRLVVDDFGEDTDVRVPVPEIRDDQLAFLIYTSGSTGRPKGVEIPHGAVRTWADWAIRDLGLDSGTRLPMLASLGFDVAACALYLPLLAGGTAVLRPADISHSMLRELLLESGANTLMMTPSHLALINRLGLRPKGFRTVVTMGEPLSTAVAREAQQVFGPGCAVVNSYGPTETTVIMTWLPFDAGADANDTAIVPLGLPTAGTSVFVIDDHGRYTADGETGEIWIGGPQLARGYRGQPELTRRAFIRMADGTRVYRSGDLARRLPDGRTLEFVSRVDDQVKILGHRVEPAETAHVLRGHPAVAEAVVLARPSGDHKALAAYVVRVPDSEVTVDELVSHVSAVLPAYLVPAATVFVDAIPHTMNGKVDARQLSDPFARVPALAASAAGRDTTAAAVAGVWSEILGIDPDRLDDDTDFQQLGGNSLDLLTMLAKVADRVVGEPARADFDAALATLVRTPTLRLVTAAVNNARNP
;
A
#
# COMPACT_ATOMS: atom_id res chain seq x y z
N MET A 1 36.83 -20.60 -37.07
CA MET A 1 37.40 -20.16 -35.77
C MET A 1 38.93 -20.07 -35.85
N THR A 2 39.52 -18.88 -35.68
CA THR A 2 40.96 -18.72 -35.43
C THR A 2 41.10 -17.90 -34.16
N ALA A 3 41.72 -18.47 -33.13
CA ALA A 3 41.91 -17.82 -31.84
C ALA A 3 42.75 -16.52 -32.02
N LEU A 4 42.15 -15.37 -31.78
CA LEU A 4 42.86 -14.11 -31.62
C LEU A 4 43.71 -14.22 -30.34
N LYS A 5 45.03 -14.35 -30.50
CA LYS A 5 45.97 -14.18 -29.39
C LYS A 5 45.74 -12.81 -28.74
N PRO A 6 45.75 -12.69 -27.40
CA PRO A 6 45.73 -11.39 -26.77
C PRO A 6 47.00 -10.63 -27.15
N PRO A 7 46.92 -9.33 -27.53
CA PRO A 7 48.11 -8.55 -27.81
C PRO A 7 48.94 -8.39 -26.52
N PRO A 8 50.28 -8.41 -26.64
CA PRO A 8 51.18 -8.30 -25.50
C PRO A 8 51.03 -6.94 -24.82
N THR A 9 51.27 -6.94 -23.51
CA THR A 9 51.21 -5.79 -22.60
C THR A 9 52.02 -4.59 -23.10
N GLY A 10 51.34 -3.48 -23.37
CA GLY A 10 51.89 -2.17 -23.74
C GLY A 10 50.90 -1.39 -24.62
N GLU A 11 50.15 -0.46 -24.02
CA GLU A 11 49.19 0.47 -24.67
C GLU A 11 48.21 -0.14 -25.69
N ARG A 12 47.06 -0.65 -25.21
CA ARG A 12 45.92 -0.97 -26.09
C ARG A 12 45.18 0.32 -26.46
N THR A 13 45.54 0.97 -27.56
CA THR A 13 44.67 1.99 -28.17
C THR A 13 43.52 1.28 -28.89
N PHE A 14 42.29 1.46 -28.39
CA PHE A 14 41.08 0.99 -29.07
C PHE A 14 41.06 1.50 -30.52
N ARG A 15 40.80 0.60 -31.48
CA ARG A 15 40.61 0.92 -32.91
C ARG A 15 39.51 0.02 -33.50
N ARG A 16 38.45 0.62 -34.05
CA ARG A 16 37.30 -0.09 -34.64
C ARG A 16 36.86 0.59 -35.93
N ARG A 17 36.62 -0.19 -36.99
CA ARG A 17 36.07 0.36 -38.23
C ARG A 17 34.66 0.92 -38.01
N ILE A 18 34.42 2.11 -38.54
CA ILE A 18 33.10 2.76 -38.53
C ILE A 18 32.16 1.96 -39.43
N THR A 19 31.02 1.56 -38.90
CA THR A 19 29.97 0.84 -39.62
C THR A 19 29.23 1.77 -40.59
N PRO A 20 28.54 1.23 -41.62
CA PRO A 20 27.72 2.05 -42.52
C PRO A 20 26.66 2.91 -41.80
N LEU A 21 26.04 2.39 -40.74
CA LEU A 21 25.06 3.13 -39.92
C LEU A 21 25.71 4.32 -39.20
N GLU A 22 26.89 4.12 -38.62
CA GLU A 22 27.66 5.20 -38.01
C GLU A 22 28.14 6.21 -39.06
N TRP A 23 28.50 5.75 -40.26
CA TRP A 23 28.81 6.62 -41.40
C TRP A 23 27.61 7.47 -41.82
N TRP A 24 26.38 6.97 -41.71
CA TRP A 24 25.17 7.75 -41.94
C TRP A 24 25.02 8.88 -40.91
N PHE A 25 25.20 8.58 -39.62
CA PHE A 25 25.20 9.58 -38.54
C PHE A 25 26.30 10.65 -38.72
N LEU A 26 27.41 10.30 -39.37
CA LEU A 26 28.53 11.19 -39.69
C LEU A 26 28.37 11.97 -41.00
N GLY A 27 27.56 11.47 -41.95
CA GLY A 27 27.54 11.89 -43.35
C GLY A 27 26.40 12.84 -43.74
N HIS A 28 25.65 13.38 -42.77
CA HIS A 28 24.44 14.15 -43.07
C HIS A 28 24.74 15.39 -43.95
N PRO A 29 24.04 15.60 -45.08
CA PRO A 29 24.45 16.50 -46.18
C PRO A 29 24.39 18.02 -45.90
N ARG A 30 24.39 18.46 -44.64
CA ARG A 30 24.32 19.88 -44.24
C ARG A 30 25.15 20.25 -43.00
N GLY A 31 26.09 19.40 -42.58
CA GLY A 31 26.98 19.67 -41.44
C GLY A 31 26.32 19.57 -40.05
N MET A 32 25.06 19.11 -39.98
CA MET A 32 24.37 18.81 -38.73
C MET A 32 24.44 17.31 -38.46
N THR A 33 25.05 16.93 -37.35
CA THR A 33 25.12 15.53 -36.91
C THR A 33 24.24 15.36 -35.67
N PRO A 34 23.49 14.26 -35.55
CA PRO A 34 22.58 14.07 -34.43
C PRO A 34 23.39 13.98 -33.15
N THR A 35 23.28 15.05 -32.38
CA THR A 35 23.92 15.23 -31.09
C THR A 35 22.77 15.36 -30.11
N PHE A 36 22.83 14.59 -29.04
CA PHE A 36 21.92 14.73 -27.92
C PHE A 36 22.73 15.12 -26.69
N GLY A 37 22.07 15.86 -25.78
CA GLY A 37 22.65 16.32 -24.54
C GLY A 37 21.82 15.86 -23.36
N VAL A 38 22.47 15.44 -22.28
CA VAL A 38 21.82 15.35 -20.96
C VAL A 38 22.20 16.61 -20.19
N VAL A 39 21.19 17.36 -19.77
CA VAL A 39 21.34 18.55 -18.94
C VAL A 39 21.12 18.14 -17.49
N VAL A 40 22.03 18.54 -16.60
CA VAL A 40 21.85 18.44 -15.14
C VAL A 40 21.82 19.85 -14.57
N GLU A 41 20.68 20.24 -14.01
CA GLU A 41 20.48 21.54 -13.37
C GLU A 41 20.49 21.36 -11.84
N GLY A 42 21.12 22.30 -11.15
CA GLY A 42 21.25 22.24 -9.69
C GLY A 42 21.56 23.58 -9.05
N ASP A 43 21.37 23.62 -7.74
CA ASP A 43 21.81 24.73 -6.90
C ASP A 43 23.29 24.54 -6.51
N GLY A 44 24.00 25.64 -6.36
CA GLY A 44 25.43 25.71 -6.10
C GLY A 44 26.28 25.89 -7.36
N ALA A 45 27.60 25.71 -7.20
CA ALA A 45 28.58 25.91 -8.25
C ALA A 45 29.54 24.71 -8.29
N LEU A 46 29.79 24.22 -9.50
CA LEU A 46 30.86 23.26 -9.75
C LEU A 46 32.15 24.01 -10.02
N ASP A 47 33.21 23.61 -9.34
CA ASP A 47 34.57 24.07 -9.64
C ASP A 47 35.01 23.50 -11.01
N PRO A 48 35.29 24.35 -12.01
CA PRO A 48 35.69 23.91 -13.34
C PRO A 48 36.93 23.02 -13.36
N ASP A 49 37.89 23.24 -12.45
CA ASP A 49 39.14 22.48 -12.41
C ASP A 49 38.86 21.07 -11.87
N ARG A 50 38.08 20.97 -10.79
CA ARG A 50 37.64 19.67 -10.25
C ARG A 50 36.75 18.91 -11.23
N LEU A 51 35.88 19.60 -11.96
CA LEU A 51 35.06 18.99 -13.01
C LEU A 51 35.93 18.46 -14.15
N THR A 52 36.95 19.22 -14.57
CA THR A 52 37.91 18.76 -15.60
C THR A 52 38.66 17.51 -15.15
N GLU A 53 39.13 17.47 -13.90
CA GLU A 53 39.78 16.28 -13.33
C GLU A 53 38.83 15.07 -13.28
N ALA A 54 37.60 15.27 -12.80
CA ALA A 54 36.59 14.21 -12.73
C ALA A 54 36.23 13.65 -14.10
N ILE A 55 36.10 14.51 -15.12
CA ILE A 55 35.91 14.11 -16.52
C ILE A 55 37.08 13.24 -16.98
N ALA A 56 38.32 13.64 -16.68
CA ALA A 56 39.50 12.86 -17.05
C ALA A 56 39.51 11.47 -16.42
N VAL A 57 39.22 11.36 -15.12
CA VAL A 57 39.15 10.09 -14.39
C VAL A 57 38.06 9.19 -14.95
N ALA A 58 36.84 9.71 -15.11
CA ALA A 58 35.72 8.93 -15.64
C ALA A 58 35.96 8.45 -17.08
N SER A 59 36.53 9.32 -17.92
CA SER A 59 36.81 8.98 -19.33
C SER A 59 37.96 7.98 -19.51
N GLN A 60 38.89 7.85 -18.55
CA GLN A 60 39.86 6.75 -18.57
C GLN A 60 39.18 5.39 -18.44
N ALA A 61 38.19 5.29 -17.54
CA ALA A 61 37.43 4.08 -17.31
C ALA A 61 36.32 3.84 -18.35
N CYS A 62 35.98 4.85 -19.15
CA CYS A 62 34.98 4.82 -20.22
C CYS A 62 35.58 5.30 -21.56
N PRO A 63 36.36 4.46 -22.27
CA PRO A 63 37.05 4.84 -23.52
C PRO A 63 36.10 5.36 -24.61
N GLY A 64 34.82 4.98 -24.59
CA GLY A 64 33.80 5.50 -25.51
C GLY A 64 33.67 7.03 -25.52
N ALA A 65 33.92 7.67 -24.38
CA ALA A 65 33.92 9.14 -24.28
C ALA A 65 35.17 9.79 -24.92
N ARG A 66 36.23 9.01 -25.18
CA ARG A 66 37.51 9.49 -25.75
C ARG A 66 37.67 9.17 -27.23
N LEU A 67 36.62 8.63 -27.86
CA LEU A 67 36.67 8.26 -29.27
C LEU A 67 36.79 9.48 -30.16
N VAL A 68 37.65 9.35 -31.15
CA VAL A 68 37.79 10.28 -32.28
C VAL A 68 37.75 9.49 -33.59
N ARG A 69 37.40 10.16 -34.68
CA ARG A 69 37.43 9.58 -36.03
C ARG A 69 38.80 9.82 -36.64
N ARG A 70 39.44 8.74 -37.10
CA ARG A 70 40.59 8.78 -38.01
C ARG A 70 40.24 7.95 -39.24
N ASP A 71 40.06 8.62 -40.37
CA ASP A 71 39.62 8.02 -41.63
C ASP A 71 38.33 7.18 -41.48
N HIS A 72 38.43 5.87 -41.66
CA HIS A 72 37.33 4.91 -41.56
C HIS A 72 37.25 4.20 -40.22
N ASP A 73 38.01 4.65 -39.22
CA ASP A 73 38.07 4.02 -37.90
C ASP A 73 37.72 5.00 -36.77
N TRP A 74 37.00 4.48 -35.78
CA TRP A 74 37.02 4.97 -34.41
C TRP A 74 38.34 4.60 -33.76
N VAL A 75 38.99 5.57 -33.13
CA VAL A 75 40.17 5.33 -32.32
C VAL A 75 40.04 6.04 -30.98
N ASP A 76 40.63 5.47 -29.92
CA ASP A 76 40.82 6.20 -28.67
C ASP A 76 41.81 7.35 -28.91
N GLY A 77 41.33 8.58 -28.78
CA GLY A 77 42.15 9.79 -28.93
C GLY A 77 43.12 10.03 -27.79
N GLY A 78 43.02 9.27 -26.69
CA GLY A 78 43.86 9.36 -25.50
C GLY A 78 43.55 10.57 -24.61
N LYS A 79 42.75 11.52 -25.10
CA LYS A 79 42.37 12.75 -24.40
C LYS A 79 40.92 12.67 -23.91
N PRO A 80 40.61 13.17 -22.70
CA PRO A 80 39.23 13.29 -22.26
C PRO A 80 38.46 14.34 -23.08
N PRO A 81 37.11 14.28 -23.07
CA PRO A 81 36.26 15.33 -23.62
C PRO A 81 36.62 16.72 -23.09
N PRO A 82 36.58 17.76 -23.94
CA PRO A 82 36.83 19.11 -23.50
C PRO A 82 35.68 19.65 -22.65
N LEU A 83 36.02 20.47 -21.65
CA LEU A 83 35.09 21.28 -20.86
C LEU A 83 35.06 22.71 -21.41
N ALA A 84 33.88 23.20 -21.79
CA ALA A 84 33.63 24.61 -22.06
C ALA A 84 32.93 25.25 -20.86
N VAL A 85 33.38 26.43 -20.43
CA VAL A 85 32.72 27.20 -19.35
C VAL A 85 32.09 28.44 -19.96
N VAL A 86 30.81 28.66 -19.70
CA VAL A 86 30.03 29.77 -20.26
C VAL A 86 29.28 30.49 -19.15
N ASP A 87 29.43 31.80 -19.10
CA ASP A 87 28.66 32.68 -18.22
C ASP A 87 27.46 33.25 -18.98
N VAL A 88 26.27 33.18 -18.40
CA VAL A 88 25.01 33.61 -19.03
C VAL A 88 24.12 34.39 -18.05
N ALA A 89 23.25 35.23 -18.60
CA ALA A 89 22.23 35.91 -17.80
C ALA A 89 21.27 34.90 -17.13
N GLU A 90 20.69 35.28 -16.00
CA GLU A 90 19.85 34.40 -15.16
C GLU A 90 18.66 33.79 -15.93
N ASP A 91 18.07 34.53 -16.87
CA ASP A 91 16.91 34.14 -17.68
C ASP A 91 17.27 33.63 -19.09
N GLN A 92 18.56 33.52 -19.41
CA GLN A 92 18.98 33.07 -20.74
C GLN A 92 18.61 31.59 -20.97
N ASP A 93 17.92 31.35 -22.08
CA ASP A 93 17.57 30.02 -22.60
C ASP A 93 18.84 29.24 -22.99
N LEU A 94 18.98 28.03 -22.44
CA LEU A 94 20.11 27.14 -22.73
C LEU A 94 20.24 26.84 -24.23
N LEU A 95 19.12 26.75 -24.96
CA LEU A 95 19.15 26.53 -26.41
C LEU A 95 19.77 27.69 -27.20
N ARG A 96 20.04 28.84 -26.56
CA ARG A 96 20.70 29.97 -27.22
C ARG A 96 22.21 29.99 -26.99
N ILE A 97 22.75 29.04 -26.23
CA ILE A 97 24.19 28.95 -25.94
C ILE A 97 24.93 28.40 -27.18
N PRO A 98 25.81 29.17 -27.84
CA PRO A 98 26.48 28.77 -29.08
C PRO A 98 27.25 27.44 -28.99
N GLN A 99 27.89 27.17 -27.85
CA GLN A 99 28.68 25.96 -27.59
C GLN A 99 27.83 24.70 -27.66
N LEU A 100 26.52 24.77 -27.34
CA LEU A 100 25.60 23.64 -27.47
C LEU A 100 25.23 23.33 -28.94
N HIS A 101 25.64 24.17 -29.88
CA HIS A 101 25.38 24.02 -31.33
C HIS A 101 26.63 23.63 -32.12
N GLU A 102 27.80 23.54 -31.48
CA GLU A 102 29.04 23.13 -32.14
C GLU A 102 28.95 21.68 -32.64
N CYS A 103 29.51 21.42 -33.83
CA CYS A 103 29.50 20.10 -34.45
C CYS A 103 30.62 19.21 -33.89
N LEU A 104 30.26 18.01 -33.42
CA LEU A 104 31.19 17.07 -32.77
C LEU A 104 31.85 16.06 -33.74
N THR A 105 32.00 16.38 -35.03
CA THR A 105 32.45 15.41 -36.06
C THR A 105 33.64 15.83 -36.91
N GLY A 106 34.33 16.91 -36.50
CA GLY A 106 35.56 17.36 -37.17
C GLY A 106 36.72 16.37 -37.04
N PRO A 107 37.70 16.35 -37.97
CA PRO A 107 38.91 15.52 -37.85
C PRO A 107 39.66 15.82 -36.55
N GLY A 108 39.88 14.80 -35.71
CA GLY A 108 40.56 14.96 -34.41
C GLY A 108 39.74 15.62 -33.30
N VAL A 109 38.47 15.95 -33.55
CA VAL A 109 37.55 16.49 -32.54
C VAL A 109 36.93 15.33 -31.74
N PRO A 110 36.92 15.38 -30.39
CA PRO A 110 36.19 14.43 -29.56
C PRO A 110 34.69 14.42 -29.87
N PHE A 111 34.09 13.24 -29.89
CA PHE A 111 32.65 13.07 -30.17
C PHE A 111 31.76 13.31 -28.95
N CYS A 112 32.37 13.66 -27.82
CA CYS A 112 31.73 14.09 -26.60
C CYS A 112 32.30 15.44 -26.16
N GLN A 113 31.47 16.26 -25.52
CA GLN A 113 31.85 17.54 -24.93
C GLN A 113 31.06 17.77 -23.64
N VAL A 114 31.65 18.46 -22.68
CA VAL A 114 30.95 18.93 -21.48
C VAL A 114 30.89 20.46 -21.52
N VAL A 115 29.74 21.03 -21.20
CA VAL A 115 29.55 22.49 -21.10
C VAL A 115 29.03 22.84 -19.71
N LEU A 116 29.82 23.58 -18.94
CA LEU A 116 29.41 24.14 -17.65
C LEU A 116 28.86 25.55 -17.86
N VAL A 117 27.61 25.74 -17.49
CA VAL A 117 26.89 27.01 -17.60
C VAL A 117 26.73 27.61 -16.20
N ARG A 118 27.26 28.82 -16.00
CA ARG A 118 27.15 29.59 -14.75
C ARG A 118 26.23 30.79 -14.96
N ARG A 119 25.30 31.02 -14.02
CA ARG A 119 24.37 32.16 -14.08
C ARG A 119 24.87 33.34 -13.23
N GLU A 120 24.57 34.57 -13.68
CA GLU A 120 25.16 35.81 -13.15
C GLU A 120 24.78 36.20 -11.72
N THR A 121 23.58 35.85 -11.21
CA THR A 121 23.06 36.42 -9.95
C THR A 121 22.56 35.42 -8.90
N GLY A 122 22.65 34.12 -9.14
CA GLY A 122 22.25 33.12 -8.16
C GLY A 122 23.11 31.88 -8.28
N GLY A 123 23.43 31.23 -7.16
CA GLY A 123 24.11 29.94 -7.12
C GLY A 123 23.28 28.84 -7.75
N ARG A 124 23.07 28.89 -9.07
CA ARG A 124 22.43 27.91 -9.93
C ARG A 124 23.34 27.70 -11.12
N SER A 125 23.68 26.44 -11.35
CA SER A 125 24.55 26.03 -12.44
C SER A 125 23.89 24.90 -13.21
N ALA A 126 24.23 24.80 -14.50
CA ALA A 126 23.87 23.63 -15.30
C ALA A 126 25.14 23.03 -15.90
N VAL A 127 25.20 21.70 -15.94
CA VAL A 127 26.24 20.99 -16.70
C VAL A 127 25.57 20.17 -17.79
N VAL A 128 25.99 20.39 -19.04
CA VAL A 128 25.46 19.73 -20.21
C VAL A 128 26.49 18.76 -20.75
N PHE A 129 26.18 17.47 -20.72
CA PHE A 129 27.00 16.42 -21.33
C PHE A 129 26.45 16.13 -22.71
N ARG A 130 27.27 16.31 -23.75
CA ARG A 130 26.87 16.15 -25.15
C ARG A 130 27.61 14.98 -25.76
N ALA A 131 26.93 14.18 -26.58
CA ALA A 131 27.56 13.15 -27.38
C ALA A 131 26.93 13.05 -28.77
N ASN A 132 27.75 12.68 -29.74
CA ASN A 132 27.28 12.30 -31.07
C ASN A 132 26.65 10.91 -31.01
N HIS A 133 25.45 10.76 -31.60
CA HIS A 133 24.70 9.51 -31.57
C HIS A 133 25.38 8.35 -32.32
N ALA A 134 26.37 8.63 -33.17
CA ALA A 134 27.18 7.59 -33.80
C ALA A 134 28.03 6.79 -32.79
N VAL A 135 28.47 7.40 -31.68
CA VAL A 135 29.41 6.76 -30.74
C VAL A 135 28.77 6.30 -29.44
N MET A 136 27.65 6.92 -29.06
CA MET A 136 27.07 6.77 -27.72
C MET A 136 25.56 7.01 -27.79
N ASP A 137 24.78 6.24 -27.04
CA ASP A 137 23.34 6.49 -26.85
C ASP A 137 23.04 7.07 -25.47
N ALA A 138 21.77 7.36 -25.19
CA ALA A 138 21.33 8.02 -23.95
C ALA A 138 21.76 7.28 -22.68
N HIS A 139 21.69 5.95 -22.66
CA HIS A 139 22.08 5.15 -21.50
C HIS A 139 23.61 5.09 -21.37
N GLY A 140 24.35 5.00 -22.48
CA GLY A 140 25.81 5.08 -22.48
C GLY A 140 26.28 6.42 -21.93
N LEU A 141 25.63 7.51 -22.34
CA LEU A 141 25.90 8.85 -21.85
C LEU A 141 25.60 8.98 -20.35
N ARG A 142 24.45 8.49 -19.90
CA ARG A 142 24.09 8.43 -18.47
C ARG A 142 25.13 7.68 -17.65
N SER A 143 25.60 6.54 -18.14
CA SER A 143 26.59 5.71 -17.43
C SER A 143 27.90 6.46 -17.21
N TRP A 144 28.34 7.21 -18.22
CA TRP A 144 29.53 8.06 -18.11
C TRP A 144 29.30 9.25 -17.18
N ILE A 145 28.14 9.91 -17.22
CA ILE A 145 27.78 11.01 -16.31
C ILE A 145 27.88 10.56 -14.84
N TYR A 146 27.36 9.38 -14.51
CA TYR A 146 27.49 8.83 -13.16
C TYR A 146 28.94 8.65 -12.72
N ASP A 147 29.81 8.16 -13.60
CA ASP A 147 31.22 8.04 -13.28
C ASP A 147 31.89 9.40 -13.09
N VAL A 148 31.49 10.45 -13.83
CA VAL A 148 31.96 11.83 -13.60
C VAL A 148 31.55 12.35 -12.22
N PHE A 149 30.28 12.19 -11.83
CA PHE A 149 29.81 12.66 -10.52
C PHE A 149 30.36 11.83 -9.35
N ARG A 150 30.60 10.54 -9.53
CA ARG A 150 31.36 9.72 -8.57
C ARG A 150 32.77 10.26 -8.37
N ALA A 151 33.48 10.56 -9.45
CA ALA A 151 34.82 11.14 -9.37
C ALA A 151 34.82 12.53 -8.69
N LEU A 152 33.81 13.37 -8.92
CA LEU A 152 33.64 14.66 -8.19
C LEU A 152 33.49 14.47 -6.67
N ARG A 153 32.88 13.36 -6.25
CA ARG A 153 32.75 12.95 -4.84
C ARG A 153 33.96 12.18 -4.30
N ALA A 154 35.02 12.03 -5.11
CA ALA A 154 36.19 11.19 -4.81
C ALA A 154 35.84 9.71 -4.58
N GLU A 155 34.75 9.22 -5.18
CA GLU A 155 34.36 7.81 -5.18
C GLU A 155 35.04 7.08 -6.34
N PRO A 156 35.36 5.77 -6.21
CA PRO A 156 35.89 4.98 -7.32
C PRO A 156 34.91 4.98 -8.50
N VAL A 157 35.38 5.14 -9.73
CA VAL A 157 34.55 5.00 -10.94
C VAL A 157 34.24 3.53 -11.21
N ILE A 158 33.06 3.23 -11.75
CA ILE A 158 32.68 1.85 -12.11
C ILE A 158 33.35 1.46 -13.43
N GLY A 159 33.45 2.37 -14.41
CA GLY A 159 34.02 2.13 -15.73
C GLY A 159 33.19 1.26 -16.69
N ALA A 160 33.34 1.49 -17.99
CA ALA A 160 32.80 0.68 -19.07
C ALA A 160 33.96 0.30 -20.01
N PRO A 161 34.89 -0.56 -19.55
CA PRO A 161 36.19 -0.74 -20.21
C PRO A 161 36.13 -1.55 -21.51
N ASP A 162 34.99 -2.13 -21.87
CA ASP A 162 34.93 -3.19 -22.88
C ASP A 162 34.79 -2.67 -24.33
N PRO A 163 35.56 -3.22 -25.29
CA PRO A 163 35.55 -2.85 -26.70
C PRO A 163 34.55 -3.72 -27.46
N VAL A 164 33.29 -3.76 -27.02
CA VAL A 164 32.25 -4.45 -27.78
C VAL A 164 32.14 -3.74 -29.12
N ALA A 165 32.65 -4.37 -30.17
CA ALA A 165 32.31 -3.98 -31.52
C ALA A 165 30.82 -4.27 -31.66
N ASP A 166 30.04 -3.30 -32.11
CA ASP A 166 28.59 -3.40 -32.31
C ASP A 166 28.18 -4.78 -32.88
N ARG A 167 28.99 -5.36 -33.78
CA ARG A 167 28.81 -6.73 -34.29
C ARG A 167 28.55 -7.81 -33.24
N ASP A 168 29.24 -7.86 -32.10
CA ASP A 168 29.05 -8.98 -31.16
C ASP A 168 27.68 -8.95 -30.47
N VAL A 169 27.05 -7.78 -30.37
CA VAL A 169 25.70 -7.61 -29.80
C VAL A 169 24.65 -7.58 -30.92
N TYR A 170 24.86 -6.80 -31.98
CA TYR A 170 23.95 -6.68 -33.11
C TYR A 170 23.86 -7.97 -33.97
N ASP A 171 24.95 -8.73 -34.19
CA ASP A 171 24.93 -9.97 -34.98
C ASP A 171 24.13 -11.10 -34.27
N GLN A 172 23.78 -10.94 -32.98
CA GLN A 172 22.91 -11.86 -32.23
C GLN A 172 21.41 -11.55 -32.39
N PHE A 173 21.05 -10.40 -32.98
CA PHE A 173 19.67 -10.01 -33.25
C PHE A 173 19.41 -10.03 -34.77
N PRO A 174 18.60 -10.97 -35.30
CA PRO A 174 18.31 -10.99 -36.73
C PRO A 174 17.36 -9.83 -37.08
N VAL A 175 17.92 -8.75 -37.65
CA VAL A 175 17.11 -7.65 -38.20
C VAL A 175 16.49 -8.11 -39.52
N ARG A 176 15.22 -8.53 -39.49
CA ARG A 176 14.42 -8.76 -40.69
C ARG A 176 13.89 -7.44 -41.25
N THR A 177 14.18 -7.13 -42.51
CA THR A 177 13.48 -6.09 -43.28
C THR A 177 12.86 -6.68 -44.55
N ASP A 178 12.09 -7.76 -44.38
CA ASP A 178 11.54 -8.51 -45.51
C ASP A 178 10.19 -7.94 -46.00
N LYS A 179 9.66 -6.87 -45.38
CA LYS A 179 8.38 -6.26 -45.78
C LYS A 179 8.50 -4.74 -45.97
N PRO A 180 8.15 -4.20 -47.17
CA PRO A 180 7.98 -2.77 -47.34
C PRO A 180 6.74 -2.29 -46.56
N PHE A 181 6.91 -1.24 -45.75
CA PHE A 181 5.82 -0.62 -44.99
C PHE A 181 4.98 0.31 -45.88
N PRO A 182 3.64 0.28 -45.79
CA PRO A 182 2.77 1.09 -46.63
C PRO A 182 2.80 2.59 -46.26
N HIS A 183 2.71 3.45 -47.28
CA HIS A 183 2.68 4.92 -47.17
C HIS A 183 1.28 5.50 -46.98
N ALA A 184 1.17 6.60 -46.22
CA ALA A 184 0.10 7.58 -46.35
C ALA A 184 0.64 9.00 -46.11
N ASP A 185 0.27 9.95 -46.98
CA ASP A 185 0.50 11.39 -46.83
C ASP A 185 -0.28 11.92 -45.62
N LYS A 186 0.33 11.93 -44.43
CA LYS A 186 -0.30 12.50 -43.24
C LYS A 186 0.42 13.74 -42.72
N THR A 187 -0.40 14.69 -42.27
CA THR A 187 0.01 15.88 -41.52
C THR A 187 0.56 15.45 -40.15
N PRO A 188 1.70 16.01 -39.68
CA PRO A 188 2.25 15.68 -38.37
C PRO A 188 1.26 16.00 -37.24
N ILE A 189 1.35 15.28 -36.10
CA ILE A 189 0.49 15.38 -34.89
C ILE A 189 0.11 16.80 -34.51
N MET A 190 0.99 17.76 -34.75
CA MET A 190 0.88 19.12 -34.24
C MET A 190 0.32 20.14 -35.25
N GLY A 191 0.02 19.74 -36.50
CA GLY A 191 -0.43 20.67 -37.54
C GLY A 191 0.56 21.80 -37.82
N ILE A 192 1.85 21.57 -37.56
CA ILE A 192 2.93 22.54 -37.71
C ILE A 192 3.57 22.36 -39.10
N CYS A 193 3.62 23.45 -39.87
CA CYS A 193 4.24 23.45 -41.19
C CYS A 193 5.74 23.16 -41.09
N LYS A 194 6.29 22.44 -42.08
CA LYS A 194 7.75 22.27 -42.19
C LYS A 194 8.42 23.64 -42.33
N PRO A 195 9.57 23.86 -41.68
CA PRO A 195 10.30 25.13 -41.77
C PRO A 195 10.72 25.39 -43.22
N THR A 196 10.54 26.64 -43.68
CA THR A 196 10.87 27.09 -45.05
C THR A 196 12.28 27.65 -45.18
N SER A 197 13.00 27.86 -44.08
CA SER A 197 14.37 28.38 -44.00
C SER A 197 15.24 27.55 -43.02
N GLN A 198 16.49 27.98 -42.76
CA GLN A 198 17.39 27.27 -41.83
C GLN A 198 16.69 27.03 -40.48
N PRO A 199 16.43 25.78 -40.10
CA PRO A 199 15.41 25.54 -39.09
C PRO A 199 16.03 25.66 -37.69
N ARG A 200 15.48 26.54 -36.85
CA ARG A 200 15.85 26.61 -35.43
C ARG A 200 15.04 25.57 -34.67
N THR A 201 15.54 25.13 -33.52
CA THR A 201 14.86 24.14 -32.69
C THR A 201 14.28 24.83 -31.46
N VAL A 202 13.03 24.52 -31.16
CA VAL A 202 12.35 24.88 -29.92
C VAL A 202 12.19 23.63 -29.07
N VAL A 203 12.34 23.78 -27.75
CA VAL A 203 12.13 22.71 -26.79
C VAL A 203 11.15 23.21 -25.73
N ALA A 204 10.14 22.41 -25.45
CA ALA A 204 9.24 22.62 -24.32
C ALA A 204 9.38 21.46 -23.34
N ARG A 205 9.22 21.74 -22.05
CA ARG A 205 9.42 20.76 -20.96
C ARG A 205 8.32 20.90 -19.93
N ARG A 206 7.86 19.78 -19.39
CA ARG A 206 6.99 19.73 -18.19
C ARG A 206 7.35 18.56 -17.29
N ALA A 207 7.30 18.83 -15.99
CA ALA A 207 7.44 17.84 -14.94
C ALA A 207 6.08 17.21 -14.61
N LEU A 208 6.09 15.92 -14.32
CA LEU A 208 4.95 15.12 -13.90
C LEU A 208 5.30 14.42 -12.58
N GLN A 209 4.54 14.64 -11.51
CA GLN A 209 4.86 14.08 -10.20
C GLN A 209 4.65 12.56 -10.17
N GLY A 210 5.60 11.84 -9.57
CA GLY A 210 5.62 10.38 -9.56
C GLY A 210 6.33 9.75 -10.76
N ARG A 211 6.28 8.41 -10.81
CA ARG A 211 6.77 7.61 -11.93
C ARG A 211 5.56 6.99 -12.64
N PHE A 212 5.74 6.47 -13.85
CA PHE A 212 4.62 5.96 -14.66
C PHE A 212 5.04 4.69 -15.39
N PRO A 213 4.58 3.50 -14.96
CA PRO A 213 4.91 2.27 -15.66
C PRO A 213 4.23 2.28 -17.04
N GLY A 214 4.96 1.82 -18.05
CA GLY A 214 4.47 1.84 -19.43
C GLY A 214 4.24 3.25 -19.97
N ILE A 215 4.90 4.28 -19.43
CA ILE A 215 4.69 5.69 -19.83
C ILE A 215 4.81 5.90 -21.35
N THR A 216 5.71 5.18 -22.03
CA THR A 216 5.83 5.20 -23.49
C THR A 216 4.54 4.78 -24.19
N ALA A 217 3.89 3.72 -23.70
CA ALA A 217 2.63 3.23 -24.24
C ALA A 217 1.45 4.17 -23.90
N ARG A 218 1.43 4.73 -22.69
CA ARG A 218 0.44 5.74 -22.29
C ARG A 218 0.52 7.00 -23.15
N LEU A 219 1.74 7.51 -23.37
CA LEU A 219 1.99 8.65 -24.25
C LEU A 219 1.57 8.34 -25.69
N ALA A 220 1.88 7.13 -26.19
CA ALA A 220 1.46 6.70 -27.51
C ALA A 220 -0.08 6.66 -27.66
N ALA A 221 -0.81 6.14 -26.66
CA ALA A 221 -2.27 6.15 -26.64
C ALA A 221 -2.83 7.58 -26.67
N LEU A 222 -2.37 8.44 -25.75
CA LEU A 222 -2.82 9.83 -25.65
C LEU A 222 -2.53 10.64 -26.91
N LEU A 223 -1.36 10.43 -27.51
CA LEU A 223 -1.00 11.10 -28.76
C LEU A 223 -1.85 10.59 -29.93
N ALA A 224 -2.22 9.31 -29.98
CA ALA A 224 -3.10 8.78 -31.01
C ALA A 224 -4.50 9.41 -30.95
N ASP A 225 -5.01 9.70 -29.75
CA ASP A 225 -6.27 10.42 -29.56
C ASP A 225 -6.16 11.88 -30.04
N VAL A 226 -5.07 12.57 -29.70
CA VAL A 226 -4.78 13.92 -30.19
C VAL A 226 -4.73 13.97 -31.72
N VAL A 227 -4.16 12.94 -32.36
CA VAL A 227 -4.13 12.82 -33.83
C VAL A 227 -5.53 12.68 -34.40
N ALA A 228 -6.38 11.86 -33.79
CA ALA A 228 -7.73 11.58 -34.29
C ALA A 228 -8.69 12.79 -34.19
N GLU A 229 -8.38 13.78 -33.36
CA GLU A 229 -9.15 15.03 -33.25
C GLU A 229 -8.95 15.95 -34.47
N GLN A 230 -7.92 15.73 -35.29
CA GLN A 230 -7.67 16.59 -36.46
C GLN A 230 -8.58 16.26 -37.65
N PRO A 231 -9.20 17.28 -38.30
CA PRO A 231 -10.10 17.08 -39.44
C PRO A 231 -9.45 16.31 -40.60
N GLY A 232 -10.12 15.26 -41.10
CA GLY A 232 -9.68 14.49 -42.27
C GLY A 232 -8.63 13.40 -42.02
N THR A 233 -8.26 13.14 -40.76
CA THR A 233 -7.29 12.09 -40.40
C THR A 233 -7.96 10.73 -40.13
N LYS A 234 -7.28 9.62 -40.48
CA LYS A 234 -7.72 8.25 -40.09
C LYS A 234 -7.34 7.99 -38.62
N ARG A 235 -8.17 7.25 -37.87
CA ARG A 235 -8.06 6.86 -36.43
C ARG A 235 -6.79 6.08 -35.99
N LYS A 236 -5.68 6.15 -36.72
CA LYS A 236 -4.43 5.43 -36.41
C LYS A 236 -3.21 6.34 -36.49
N ALA A 237 -2.34 6.26 -35.49
CA ALA A 237 -1.05 6.94 -35.43
C ALA A 237 0.11 5.94 -35.39
N ALA A 238 1.25 6.30 -35.96
CA ALA A 238 2.46 5.48 -36.00
C ALA A 238 3.58 6.17 -35.22
N PHE A 239 4.16 5.49 -34.24
CA PHE A 239 5.23 6.00 -33.40
C PHE A 239 6.53 5.24 -33.62
N TYR A 240 7.65 5.91 -33.41
CA TYR A 240 8.97 5.28 -33.34
C TYR A 240 9.45 5.28 -31.90
N VAL A 241 9.80 4.11 -31.38
CA VAL A 241 10.25 3.93 -29.99
C VAL A 241 11.68 3.36 -30.01
N PRO A 242 12.69 4.12 -29.57
CA PRO A 242 14.03 3.60 -29.35
C PRO A 242 14.04 2.61 -28.17
N VAL A 243 14.62 1.44 -28.37
CA VAL A 243 14.73 0.35 -27.40
C VAL A 243 16.20 0.06 -27.14
N ASP A 244 16.61 0.10 -25.87
CA ASP A 244 17.96 -0.21 -25.44
C ASP A 244 18.19 -1.72 -25.35
N LEU A 245 19.11 -2.26 -26.15
CA LEU A 245 19.40 -3.69 -26.18
C LEU A 245 20.07 -4.22 -24.90
N ARG A 246 20.69 -3.35 -24.09
CA ARG A 246 21.34 -3.77 -22.84
C ARG A 246 20.36 -4.36 -21.81
N TYR A 247 19.07 -4.05 -21.90
CA TYR A 247 18.07 -4.68 -21.03
C TYR A 247 18.01 -6.21 -21.18
N TYR A 248 18.42 -6.74 -22.34
CA TYR A 248 18.47 -8.18 -22.59
C TYR A 248 19.78 -8.83 -22.15
N ARG A 249 20.79 -8.01 -21.82
CA ARG A 249 22.14 -8.42 -21.41
C ARG A 249 22.64 -7.47 -20.30
N PRO A 250 22.01 -7.47 -19.11
CA PRO A 250 22.30 -6.51 -18.05
C PRO A 250 23.73 -6.58 -17.52
N GLU A 251 24.46 -7.67 -17.79
CA GLU A 251 25.88 -7.82 -17.50
C GLU A 251 26.78 -6.97 -18.41
N VAL A 252 26.26 -6.47 -19.54
CA VAL A 252 27.00 -5.64 -20.50
C VAL A 252 26.90 -4.17 -20.11
N ARG A 253 27.95 -3.63 -19.49
CA ARG A 253 28.11 -2.19 -19.28
C ARG A 253 28.90 -1.58 -20.44
N SER A 254 28.21 -0.94 -21.38
CA SER A 254 28.80 -0.30 -22.54
C SER A 254 28.33 1.15 -22.70
N THR A 255 29.24 2.02 -23.12
CA THR A 255 28.94 3.40 -23.54
C THR A 255 28.71 3.54 -25.05
N ALA A 256 28.69 2.43 -25.79
CA ALA A 256 28.38 2.45 -27.23
C ALA A 256 26.89 2.74 -27.47
N ASN A 257 26.55 3.09 -28.71
CA ASN A 257 25.16 3.14 -29.16
C ASN A 257 24.66 1.71 -29.43
N LEU A 258 23.75 1.23 -28.57
CA LEU A 258 23.12 -0.10 -28.64
C LEU A 258 21.60 0.01 -28.72
N THR A 259 21.11 1.10 -29.30
CA THR A 259 19.68 1.39 -29.41
C THR A 259 19.14 0.88 -30.75
N LEU A 260 17.99 0.22 -30.71
CA LEU A 260 17.21 -0.20 -31.89
C LEU A 260 15.89 0.54 -31.96
N GLY A 261 15.45 0.87 -33.17
CA GLY A 261 14.14 1.45 -33.40
C GLY A 261 13.04 0.42 -33.50
N MET A 262 11.95 0.61 -32.75
CA MET A 262 10.73 -0.17 -32.87
C MET A 262 9.57 0.72 -33.35
N PRO A 263 9.02 0.48 -34.56
CA PRO A 263 7.80 1.14 -34.99
C PRO A 263 6.57 0.55 -34.28
N VAL A 264 5.64 1.40 -33.86
CA VAL A 264 4.41 1.00 -33.16
C VAL A 264 3.21 1.72 -33.77
N GLU A 265 2.24 0.97 -34.30
CA GLU A 265 0.95 1.53 -34.74
C GLU A 265 -0.07 1.44 -33.60
N VAL A 266 -0.76 2.55 -33.35
CA VAL A 266 -1.74 2.73 -32.27
C VAL A 266 -3.03 3.29 -32.84
N GLN A 267 -4.16 2.74 -32.39
CA GLN A 267 -5.48 3.28 -32.74
C GLN A 267 -5.96 4.26 -31.67
N ALA A 268 -6.70 5.30 -32.07
CA ALA A 268 -7.35 6.18 -31.11
C ALA A 268 -8.39 5.40 -30.27
N GLY A 269 -8.38 5.64 -28.96
CA GLY A 269 -9.17 4.91 -27.96
C GLY A 269 -8.62 3.52 -27.60
N GLU A 270 -7.42 3.16 -28.06
CA GLU A 270 -6.79 1.90 -27.73
C GLU A 270 -6.20 1.91 -26.31
N ASP A 271 -6.37 0.82 -25.56
CA ASP A 271 -5.88 0.71 -24.19
C ASP A 271 -4.34 0.68 -24.15
N TRP A 272 -3.75 1.51 -23.28
CA TRP A 272 -2.30 1.61 -23.16
C TRP A 272 -1.62 0.30 -22.73
N ALA A 273 -2.32 -0.54 -21.96
CA ALA A 273 -1.80 -1.83 -21.50
C ALA A 273 -1.66 -2.81 -22.68
N ASP A 274 -2.59 -2.79 -23.64
CA ASP A 274 -2.52 -3.60 -24.85
C ASP A 274 -1.38 -3.13 -25.76
N ILE A 275 -1.20 -1.82 -25.89
CA ILE A 275 -0.07 -1.22 -26.61
C ILE A 275 1.25 -1.66 -25.95
N HIS A 276 1.33 -1.57 -24.62
CA HIS A 276 2.51 -1.97 -23.85
C HIS A 276 2.82 -3.46 -24.01
N ALA A 277 1.80 -4.33 -23.96
CA ALA A 277 1.95 -5.76 -24.19
C ALA A 277 2.48 -6.06 -25.59
N ARG A 278 1.99 -5.37 -26.63
CA ARG A 278 2.51 -5.50 -28.00
C ARG A 278 3.94 -5.01 -28.14
N MET A 279 4.30 -3.91 -27.48
CA MET A 279 5.69 -3.43 -27.44
C MET A 279 6.60 -4.50 -26.84
N LEU A 280 6.24 -5.07 -25.68
CA LEU A 280 7.01 -6.14 -25.04
C LEU A 280 7.09 -7.40 -25.92
N GLN A 281 5.99 -7.76 -26.57
CA GLN A 281 5.94 -8.92 -27.46
C GLN A 281 6.77 -8.71 -28.73
N GLY A 282 6.73 -7.53 -29.34
CA GLY A 282 7.55 -7.19 -30.50
C GLY A 282 9.05 -7.26 -30.22
N VAL A 283 9.49 -6.90 -29.01
CA VAL A 283 10.90 -7.09 -28.64
C VAL A 283 11.22 -8.56 -28.33
N LYS A 284 10.28 -9.32 -27.74
CA LYS A 284 10.45 -10.77 -27.49
C LYS A 284 10.48 -11.61 -28.78
N ASP A 285 9.62 -11.32 -29.75
CA ASP A 285 9.54 -12.01 -31.05
C ASP A 285 10.75 -11.72 -31.96
N GLY A 286 11.54 -10.69 -31.61
CA GLY A 286 12.86 -10.41 -32.19
C GLY A 286 14.00 -11.28 -31.62
N ALA A 287 13.75 -12.15 -30.64
CA ALA A 287 14.69 -13.14 -30.11
C ALA A 287 14.45 -14.54 -30.75
N PRO A 288 15.49 -15.29 -31.16
CA PRO A 288 15.36 -16.26 -32.24
C PRO A 288 14.68 -17.59 -31.86
N ALA A 289 13.87 -18.08 -32.80
CA ALA A 289 13.77 -19.52 -33.06
C ALA A 289 14.87 -19.95 -34.07
N GLN A 290 15.84 -20.69 -33.53
CA GLN A 290 16.70 -21.75 -34.12
C GLN A 290 17.71 -21.49 -35.28
N ASN A 291 18.97 -21.87 -34.97
CA ASN A 291 20.04 -22.51 -35.76
C ASN A 291 20.70 -21.75 -36.94
N VAL A 292 22.02 -21.53 -36.86
CA VAL A 292 23.08 -22.06 -37.78
C VAL A 292 24.49 -21.85 -37.17
N VAL A 293 25.35 -22.87 -37.35
CA VAL A 293 26.75 -23.03 -36.89
C VAL A 293 27.77 -22.46 -37.92
N PRO A 294 28.98 -22.03 -37.51
CA PRO A 294 29.81 -21.06 -38.21
C PRO A 294 31.02 -21.65 -38.96
N ASP A 295 31.16 -21.35 -40.26
CA ASP A 295 32.48 -21.24 -40.94
C ASP A 295 32.44 -20.63 -42.36
N LYS A 296 31.44 -19.81 -42.72
CA LYS A 296 31.40 -19.11 -44.03
C LYS A 296 30.91 -17.65 -43.97
N VAL A 297 31.41 -16.87 -43.01
CA VAL A 297 31.00 -15.45 -42.84
C VAL A 297 31.79 -14.48 -43.74
N LEU A 298 32.79 -14.95 -44.49
CA LEU A 298 33.54 -14.12 -45.45
C LEU A 298 32.99 -14.15 -46.89
N SER A 299 31.78 -14.67 -47.12
CA SER A 299 31.22 -14.82 -48.47
C SER A 299 29.85 -14.17 -48.68
N VAL A 300 29.51 -13.10 -47.97
CA VAL A 300 28.31 -12.33 -48.31
C VAL A 300 28.64 -11.36 -49.44
N PRO A 301 28.02 -11.48 -50.62
CA PRO A 301 28.31 -10.61 -51.74
C PRO A 301 27.80 -9.18 -51.46
N LEU A 302 28.47 -8.19 -52.07
CA LEU A 302 28.16 -6.74 -52.03
C LEU A 302 26.67 -6.33 -52.17
N PRO A 303 25.73 -7.10 -52.75
CA PRO A 303 24.32 -6.72 -52.81
C PRO A 303 23.59 -6.62 -51.45
N ALA A 304 24.05 -7.28 -50.38
CA ALA A 304 23.49 -7.07 -49.04
C ALA A 304 24.00 -5.77 -48.38
N ILE A 305 25.16 -5.29 -48.84
CA ILE A 305 25.68 -3.96 -48.47
C ILE A 305 24.94 -2.88 -49.28
N GLU A 306 24.42 -3.19 -50.48
CA GLU A 306 23.55 -2.27 -51.23
C GLU A 306 22.18 -2.04 -50.57
N SER A 307 21.55 -3.01 -49.88
CA SER A 307 20.27 -2.75 -49.19
C SER A 307 20.43 -1.85 -47.96
N ILE A 308 21.55 -1.98 -47.24
CA ILE A 308 21.93 -1.09 -46.13
C ILE A 308 22.40 0.28 -46.67
N LEU A 309 23.06 0.31 -47.86
CA LEU A 309 23.50 1.54 -48.49
C LEU A 309 22.39 2.30 -49.26
N LEU A 310 21.31 1.64 -49.67
CA LEU A 310 20.23 2.25 -50.46
C LEU A 310 19.36 3.24 -49.66
N GLU A 311 19.34 3.18 -48.33
CA GLU A 311 18.77 4.28 -47.52
C GLU A 311 19.73 5.47 -47.35
N THR A 312 21.05 5.22 -47.29
CA THR A 312 22.07 6.29 -47.42
C THR A 312 22.07 6.93 -48.82
N ASN A 313 21.47 6.28 -49.84
CA ASN A 313 21.48 6.72 -51.24
C ASN A 313 20.17 7.40 -51.71
N ARG A 314 19.43 8.05 -50.81
CA ARG A 314 18.27 8.89 -51.16
C ARG A 314 18.59 10.38 -51.23
N GLN A 315 19.74 10.74 -51.80
CA GLN A 315 19.86 12.07 -52.43
C GLN A 315 18.85 12.25 -53.61
N THR A 316 18.04 11.23 -53.96
CA THR A 316 17.27 11.17 -55.22
C THR A 316 15.79 10.75 -55.15
N ARG A 317 15.12 10.53 -53.99
CA ARG A 317 13.65 10.27 -53.96
C ARG A 317 12.86 10.78 -52.74
N PRO A 318 11.75 11.52 -52.94
CA PRO A 318 10.79 11.92 -51.89
C PRO A 318 9.83 10.83 -51.33
N LYS A 319 10.00 9.52 -51.59
CA LYS A 319 8.87 8.55 -51.48
C LYS A 319 8.98 7.34 -50.51
N GLU A 320 10.02 7.19 -49.71
CA GLU A 320 10.22 6.10 -48.73
C GLU A 320 10.89 6.69 -47.48
N ARG A 321 10.13 7.47 -46.71
CA ARG A 321 10.34 7.55 -45.26
C ARG A 321 9.17 6.82 -44.64
N VAL A 322 9.40 6.03 -43.59
CA VAL A 322 8.31 5.54 -42.74
C VAL A 322 7.67 6.78 -42.11
N PRO A 323 6.40 7.11 -42.40
CA PRO A 323 5.77 8.28 -41.82
C PRO A 323 5.43 7.94 -40.36
N VAL A 324 6.25 8.41 -39.43
CA VAL A 324 5.94 8.36 -38.00
C VAL A 324 5.46 9.71 -37.53
N ASP A 325 4.43 9.69 -36.71
CA ASP A 325 3.75 10.82 -36.11
C ASP A 325 4.60 11.43 -34.97
N ALA A 326 5.26 10.59 -34.16
CA ALA A 326 6.24 10.98 -33.13
C ALA A 326 7.34 9.94 -32.89
N VAL A 327 8.51 10.41 -32.46
CA VAL A 327 9.53 9.60 -31.78
C VAL A 327 9.29 9.75 -30.28
N ILE A 328 9.11 8.63 -29.57
CA ILE A 328 8.97 8.62 -28.11
C ILE A 328 10.18 7.89 -27.55
N SER A 329 11.11 8.66 -26.99
CA SER A 329 12.38 8.19 -26.44
C SER A 329 12.35 8.19 -24.93
N HIS A 330 12.91 7.13 -24.33
CA HIS A 330 12.96 6.96 -22.88
C HIS A 330 14.41 6.87 -22.41
N ALA A 331 14.87 7.89 -21.69
CA ALA A 331 16.25 8.03 -21.23
C ALA A 331 16.69 7.02 -20.16
N GLY A 332 15.70 6.34 -19.57
CA GLY A 332 15.88 5.57 -18.35
C GLY A 332 15.86 6.46 -17.11
N ARG A 333 16.04 5.83 -15.95
CA ARG A 333 16.02 6.51 -14.66
C ARG A 333 17.33 7.24 -14.35
N PHE A 334 17.24 8.48 -13.89
CA PHE A 334 18.33 9.22 -13.26
C PHE A 334 18.07 9.36 -11.76
N GLU A 335 18.95 8.81 -10.94
CA GLU A 335 18.97 9.10 -9.50
C GLU A 335 19.69 10.42 -9.24
N LEU A 336 18.94 11.45 -8.84
CA LEU A 336 19.46 12.81 -8.67
C LEU A 336 20.51 12.85 -7.55
N GLY A 337 20.37 12.03 -6.51
CA GLY A 337 21.40 11.89 -5.48
C GLY A 337 22.79 11.50 -6.04
N ASN A 338 22.82 10.68 -7.08
CA ASN A 338 24.06 10.28 -7.76
C ASN A 338 24.64 11.39 -8.66
N LEU A 339 23.87 12.45 -8.92
CA LEU A 339 24.23 13.64 -9.69
C LEU A 339 24.51 14.85 -8.79
N CYS A 340 24.64 14.65 -7.48
CA CYS A 340 25.11 15.67 -6.54
C CYS A 340 26.63 15.58 -6.33
N ALA A 341 27.27 16.71 -6.04
CA ALA A 341 28.68 16.81 -5.70
C ALA A 341 28.88 17.86 -4.59
N PRO A 342 30.05 17.91 -3.92
CA PRO A 342 30.31 18.94 -2.91
C PRO A 342 30.11 20.35 -3.49
N GLY A 343 29.15 21.10 -2.93
CA GLY A 343 28.83 22.46 -3.41
C GLY A 343 27.89 22.53 -4.62
N PHE A 344 27.35 21.39 -5.09
CA PHE A 344 26.36 21.34 -6.18
C PHE A 344 25.30 20.25 -5.93
N THR A 345 24.05 20.67 -5.77
CA THR A 345 22.90 19.78 -5.53
C THR A 345 22.00 19.78 -6.76
N SER A 346 21.94 18.66 -7.48
CA SER A 346 21.07 18.56 -8.65
C SER A 346 19.60 18.44 -8.25
N HIS A 347 18.72 19.15 -8.95
CA HIS A 347 17.27 19.04 -8.77
C HIS A 347 16.56 18.51 -10.02
N THR A 348 17.19 18.60 -11.20
CA THR A 348 16.58 18.19 -12.47
C THR A 348 17.62 17.60 -13.41
N ALA A 349 17.25 16.56 -14.15
CA ALA A 349 17.99 16.07 -15.30
C ALA A 349 17.03 15.75 -16.46
N TYR A 350 17.38 16.13 -17.69
CA TYR A 350 16.55 15.90 -18.86
C TYR A 350 17.38 15.82 -20.15
N ILE A 351 16.80 15.20 -21.18
CA ILE A 351 17.41 15.13 -22.51
C ILE A 351 17.05 16.37 -23.34
N MET A 352 18.08 16.99 -23.90
CA MET A 352 18.02 17.99 -24.94
C MET A 352 18.47 17.37 -26.26
N GLU A 353 17.51 16.99 -27.10
CA GLU A 353 17.77 16.41 -28.42
C GLU A 353 17.31 17.36 -29.53
N ARG A 354 18.10 17.42 -30.60
CA ARG A 354 17.79 18.23 -31.79
C ARG A 354 17.30 17.31 -32.91
N PRO A 355 16.03 17.40 -33.36
CA PRO A 355 15.59 16.66 -34.54
C PRO A 355 16.44 17.08 -35.76
N LEU A 356 16.50 16.27 -36.83
CA LEU A 356 17.14 16.65 -38.12
C LEU A 356 16.13 17.23 -39.12
N PRO A 357 16.52 18.20 -39.97
CA PRO A 357 15.56 18.97 -40.77
C PRO A 357 14.56 18.09 -41.53
N GLY A 358 13.27 18.29 -41.25
CA GLY A 358 12.18 17.51 -41.87
C GLY A 358 11.82 16.19 -41.17
N GLU A 359 12.34 15.95 -39.96
CA GLU A 359 11.91 14.87 -39.06
C GLU A 359 10.69 15.25 -38.21
N SER A 360 10.09 14.21 -37.63
CA SER A 360 8.94 14.21 -36.72
C SER A 360 9.36 14.66 -35.29
N PRO A 361 8.41 14.85 -34.35
CA PRO A 361 8.70 15.39 -33.02
C PRO A 361 9.45 14.35 -32.24
N VAL A 362 10.37 14.81 -31.40
CA VAL A 362 11.00 13.96 -30.41
C VAL A 362 10.42 14.29 -29.05
N LEU A 363 9.74 13.30 -28.46
CA LEU A 363 9.26 13.30 -27.10
C LEU A 363 10.22 12.48 -26.25
N ASN A 364 10.95 13.14 -25.36
CA ASN A 364 11.88 12.52 -24.43
C ASN A 364 11.25 12.39 -23.05
N VAL A 365 11.35 11.19 -22.49
CA VAL A 365 10.93 10.88 -21.12
C VAL A 365 12.17 10.62 -20.28
N THR A 366 12.31 11.37 -19.18
CA THR A 366 13.39 11.19 -18.20
C THR A 366 12.78 10.91 -16.83
N GLU A 367 12.98 9.70 -16.30
CA GLU A 367 12.50 9.33 -14.97
C GLU A 367 13.48 9.81 -13.89
N LEU A 368 12.99 10.54 -12.89
CA LEU A 368 13.78 11.02 -11.76
C LEU A 368 13.27 10.39 -10.44
N ASP A 369 13.92 10.70 -9.32
CA ASP A 369 13.64 10.01 -8.06
C ASP A 369 12.18 10.15 -7.60
N TRP A 370 11.57 11.32 -7.80
CA TRP A 370 10.22 11.68 -7.32
C TRP A 370 9.31 12.29 -8.40
N HIS A 371 9.80 12.52 -9.61
CA HIS A 371 9.01 13.02 -10.74
C HIS A 371 9.54 12.48 -12.08
N THR A 372 8.77 12.67 -13.15
CA THR A 372 9.13 12.33 -14.52
C THR A 372 9.12 13.59 -15.38
N GLU A 373 10.19 13.85 -16.10
CA GLU A 373 10.30 14.98 -17.04
C GLU A 373 9.90 14.54 -18.44
N ILE A 374 8.97 15.28 -19.06
CA ILE A 374 8.57 15.11 -20.45
C ILE A 374 9.06 16.33 -21.23
N THR A 375 9.91 16.09 -22.22
CA THR A 375 10.50 17.13 -23.07
C THR A 375 10.10 16.90 -24.52
N VAL A 376 9.55 17.90 -25.20
CA VAL A 376 9.28 17.87 -26.64
C VAL A 376 10.25 18.78 -27.36
N ALA A 377 10.91 18.28 -28.40
CA ALA A 377 11.73 19.07 -29.31
C ALA A 377 11.13 19.12 -30.73
N TRP A 378 11.07 20.31 -31.33
CA TRP A 378 10.62 20.53 -32.72
C TRP A 378 11.31 21.71 -33.41
N TRP A 379 11.05 21.90 -34.71
CA TRP A 379 11.44 23.08 -35.51
C TRP A 379 10.62 24.33 -35.22
N ASP A 380 11.25 25.51 -35.24
CA ASP A 380 10.56 26.78 -35.02
C ASP A 380 9.56 27.14 -36.14
N GLY A 381 8.58 27.98 -35.78
CA GLY A 381 7.48 28.45 -36.63
C GLY A 381 6.59 29.43 -35.87
N GLU A 382 5.77 30.22 -36.58
CA GLU A 382 5.04 31.41 -36.06
C GLU A 382 4.05 31.14 -34.90
N ALA A 383 3.85 29.87 -34.49
CA ALA A 383 3.08 29.49 -33.31
C ALA A 383 3.58 28.19 -32.62
N THR A 384 4.82 27.73 -32.88
CA THR A 384 5.28 26.40 -32.46
C THR A 384 5.36 26.26 -30.94
N GLN A 385 5.98 27.21 -30.24
CA GLN A 385 6.20 27.13 -28.79
C GLN A 385 4.90 26.96 -28.01
N ALA A 386 3.91 27.84 -28.25
CA ALA A 386 2.62 27.78 -27.57
C ALA A 386 1.87 26.46 -27.81
N ARG A 387 2.02 25.85 -28.99
CA ARG A 387 1.42 24.54 -29.30
C ARG A 387 2.12 23.40 -28.58
N LEU A 388 3.45 23.46 -28.46
CA LEU A 388 4.22 22.49 -27.67
C LEU A 388 3.86 22.57 -26.19
N ASP A 389 3.76 23.78 -25.66
CA ASP A 389 3.36 24.03 -24.28
C ASP A 389 1.94 23.49 -24.02
N ALA A 390 0.97 23.80 -24.89
CA ALA A 390 -0.40 23.29 -24.76
C ALA A 390 -0.48 21.76 -24.86
N LEU A 391 0.29 21.13 -25.76
CA LEU A 391 0.38 19.68 -25.87
C LEU A 391 0.93 19.07 -24.58
N LEU A 392 2.03 19.60 -24.06
CA LEU A 392 2.62 19.12 -22.82
C LEU A 392 1.69 19.32 -21.63
N ASP A 393 1.02 20.46 -21.52
CA ASP A 393 0.04 20.72 -20.46
C ASP A 393 -1.12 19.71 -20.52
N ARG A 394 -1.58 19.35 -21.73
CA ARG A 394 -2.59 18.32 -21.93
C ARG A 394 -2.08 16.91 -21.57
N LEU A 395 -0.89 16.54 -22.03
CA LEU A 395 -0.30 15.23 -21.72
C LEU A 395 -0.05 15.09 -20.23
N VAL A 396 0.51 16.12 -19.59
CA VAL A 396 0.78 16.15 -18.15
C VAL A 396 -0.51 16.17 -17.35
N SER A 397 -1.51 16.96 -17.71
CA SER A 397 -2.79 16.94 -16.98
C SER A 397 -3.54 15.62 -17.10
N THR A 398 -3.37 14.89 -18.21
CA THR A 398 -3.99 13.59 -18.43
C THR A 398 -3.23 12.45 -17.74
N LEU A 399 -1.90 12.53 -17.72
CA LEU A 399 -1.03 11.57 -17.01
C LEU A 399 -0.90 11.86 -15.53
N ALA A 400 -1.13 13.10 -15.10
CA ALA A 400 -1.05 13.49 -13.69
C ALA A 400 -2.03 12.61 -12.91
N PRO A 401 -1.58 11.99 -11.81
CA PRO A 401 -2.50 11.43 -10.85
C PRO A 401 -3.50 12.53 -10.52
N ARG A 402 -4.77 12.33 -10.88
CA ARG A 402 -5.86 13.15 -10.34
C ARG A 402 -5.72 13.14 -8.82
N PRO A 403 -6.03 14.26 -8.14
CA PRO A 403 -5.34 14.75 -6.96
C PRO A 403 -4.90 13.66 -5.97
N PRO A 404 -3.69 13.80 -5.40
CA PRO A 404 -2.93 12.71 -4.78
C PRO A 404 -3.68 11.98 -3.66
N SER A 405 -4.53 12.68 -2.91
CA SER A 405 -5.42 12.09 -1.91
C SER A 405 -6.86 11.95 -2.45
N LEU A 406 -7.57 10.90 -2.02
CA LEU A 406 -9.01 10.83 -2.22
C LEU A 406 -9.69 12.15 -1.78
N PRO A 407 -10.72 12.62 -2.52
CA PRO A 407 -11.46 13.80 -2.12
C PRO A 407 -12.11 13.55 -0.75
N GLN A 408 -11.91 14.48 0.19
CA GLN A 408 -12.53 14.41 1.51
C GLN A 408 -14.05 14.57 1.40
N ALA A 409 -14.80 13.97 2.33
CA ALA A 409 -16.23 14.21 2.43
C ALA A 409 -16.50 15.65 2.91
N GLY A 410 -17.09 16.50 2.06
CA GLY A 410 -17.55 17.85 2.42
C GLY A 410 -16.48 18.95 2.36
N LYS A 411 -16.84 20.17 2.78
CA LYS A 411 -15.85 21.24 3.03
C LYS A 411 -14.98 20.80 4.21
N PRO A 412 -13.64 20.93 4.15
CA PRO A 412 -12.81 20.67 5.31
C PRO A 412 -13.32 21.56 6.46
N PRO A 413 -13.75 20.98 7.59
CA PRO A 413 -13.98 21.78 8.78
C PRO A 413 -12.65 22.45 9.14
N ALA A 414 -12.73 23.65 9.75
CA ALA A 414 -11.57 24.16 10.46
C ALA A 414 -11.06 23.07 11.43
N PRO A 415 -9.74 22.89 11.61
CA PRO A 415 -9.20 21.89 12.52
C PRO A 415 -9.88 21.99 13.89
N GLY A 416 -10.66 20.96 14.26
CA GLY A 416 -11.48 20.91 15.47
C GLY A 416 -12.57 21.97 15.53
N SER A 417 -13.82 21.58 15.27
CA SER A 417 -14.93 22.47 15.65
C SER A 417 -15.01 22.66 17.18
N TRP A 418 -14.40 21.74 17.92
CA TRP A 418 -14.21 21.81 19.36
C TRP A 418 -12.79 22.27 19.67
N ALA A 419 -12.69 23.43 20.33
CA ALA A 419 -11.43 23.92 20.88
C ALA A 419 -10.95 23.09 22.09
N ASP A 420 -11.90 22.47 22.80
CA ASP A 420 -11.65 21.75 24.05
C ASP A 420 -11.22 20.29 23.82
N ASP A 421 -10.43 19.75 24.75
CA ASP A 421 -10.11 18.33 24.83
C ASP A 421 -11.34 17.47 25.24
N VAL A 422 -11.23 16.16 25.07
CA VAL A 422 -12.32 15.21 25.34
C VAL A 422 -12.75 15.17 26.82
N VAL A 423 -11.85 15.40 27.77
CA VAL A 423 -12.17 15.45 29.21
C VAL A 423 -12.96 16.72 29.52
N THR A 424 -12.47 17.87 29.07
CA THR A 424 -13.16 19.16 29.24
C THR A 424 -14.56 19.11 28.63
N ARG A 425 -14.70 18.55 27.43
CA ARG A 425 -16.00 18.38 26.79
C ARG A 425 -16.95 17.47 27.59
N PHE A 426 -16.46 16.34 28.10
CA PHE A 426 -17.27 15.47 28.96
C PHE A 426 -17.76 16.21 30.21
N LEU A 427 -16.90 16.98 30.87
CA LEU A 427 -17.28 17.76 32.05
C LEU A 427 -18.31 18.85 31.72
N GLN A 428 -18.20 19.50 30.56
CA GLN A 428 -19.22 20.45 30.08
C GLN A 428 -20.56 19.76 29.85
N ARG A 429 -20.57 18.53 29.31
CA ARG A 429 -21.80 17.72 29.19
C ARG A 429 -22.37 17.39 30.55
N ALA A 430 -21.53 16.96 31.50
CA ALA A 430 -21.96 16.65 32.85
C ALA A 430 -22.54 17.86 33.59
N ALA A 431 -22.00 19.05 33.37
CA ALA A 431 -22.56 20.29 33.92
C ALA A 431 -23.89 20.68 33.26
N LYS A 432 -24.05 20.43 31.96
CA LYS A 432 -25.25 20.81 31.18
C LYS A 432 -26.45 19.88 31.41
N THR A 433 -26.20 18.58 31.54
CA THR A 433 -27.25 17.54 31.68
C THR A 433 -26.90 16.57 32.82
N PRO A 434 -26.78 17.06 34.06
CA PRO A 434 -26.22 16.27 35.16
C PRO A 434 -27.06 15.05 35.52
N ASP A 435 -28.38 15.12 35.36
CA ASP A 435 -29.32 14.07 35.76
C ASP A 435 -29.69 13.14 34.58
N ALA A 436 -29.11 13.36 33.40
CA ALA A 436 -29.25 12.43 32.27
C ALA A 436 -28.40 11.18 32.49
N ILE A 437 -28.82 10.05 31.94
CA ILE A 437 -28.11 8.77 32.05
C ILE A 437 -26.88 8.79 31.14
N ALA A 438 -25.69 8.63 31.73
CA ALA A 438 -24.42 8.51 31.01
C ALA A 438 -24.09 7.04 30.72
N LEU A 439 -24.24 6.17 31.72
CA LEU A 439 -23.91 4.75 31.64
C LEU A 439 -25.11 3.90 32.04
N ASP A 440 -25.44 2.91 31.22
CA ASP A 440 -26.43 1.88 31.48
C ASP A 440 -25.71 0.52 31.56
N GLY A 441 -25.39 0.09 32.78
CA GLY A 441 -24.73 -1.20 33.06
C GLY A 441 -25.69 -2.37 33.21
N GLY A 442 -27.00 -2.18 33.05
CA GLY A 442 -27.99 -3.21 33.35
C GLY A 442 -27.93 -3.60 34.82
N GLU A 443 -27.54 -4.85 35.11
CA GLU A 443 -27.38 -5.36 36.48
C GLU A 443 -26.27 -4.66 37.27
N ASP A 444 -25.23 -4.13 36.60
CA ASP A 444 -24.16 -3.34 37.21
C ASP A 444 -24.63 -1.93 37.64
N GLY A 445 -25.88 -1.58 37.34
CA GLY A 445 -26.50 -0.32 37.68
C GLY A 445 -26.40 0.76 36.61
N VAL A 446 -27.07 1.88 36.87
CA VAL A 446 -27.20 3.02 35.94
C VAL A 446 -26.59 4.25 36.60
N LEU A 447 -25.73 4.98 35.87
CA LEU A 447 -25.11 6.21 36.35
C LEU A 447 -25.55 7.40 35.50
N THR A 448 -25.93 8.46 36.20
CA THR A 448 -26.09 9.79 35.60
C THR A 448 -24.75 10.44 35.32
N TYR A 449 -24.73 11.47 34.48
CA TYR A 449 -23.51 12.25 34.22
C TYR A 449 -22.90 12.85 35.49
N ARG A 450 -23.72 13.31 36.44
CA ARG A 450 -23.26 13.84 37.74
C ARG A 450 -22.52 12.77 38.55
N GLN A 451 -23.06 11.56 38.59
CA GLN A 451 -22.46 10.45 39.33
C GLN A 451 -21.16 9.99 38.68
N MET A 452 -21.16 9.88 37.35
CA MET A 452 -19.95 9.57 36.57
C MET A 452 -18.85 10.62 36.80
N GLU A 453 -19.20 11.91 36.78
CA GLU A 453 -18.26 13.01 37.04
C GLU A 453 -17.61 12.87 38.43
N ARG A 454 -18.39 12.63 39.48
CA ARG A 454 -17.86 12.46 40.84
C ARG A 454 -16.93 11.25 40.98
N ARG A 455 -17.34 10.09 40.49
CA ARG A 455 -16.51 8.87 40.58
C ARG A 455 -15.21 9.00 39.79
N THR A 456 -15.26 9.58 38.59
CA THR A 456 -14.05 9.85 37.79
C THR A 456 -13.13 10.87 38.46
N ALA A 457 -13.67 11.84 39.21
CA ALA A 457 -12.87 12.76 40.03
C ALA A 457 -12.10 12.03 41.14
N ALA A 458 -12.77 11.12 41.85
CA ALA A 458 -12.16 10.33 42.92
C ALA A 458 -11.02 9.45 42.41
N VAL A 459 -11.24 8.74 41.30
CA VAL A 459 -10.19 7.95 40.63
C VAL A 459 -9.03 8.84 40.21
N ALA A 460 -9.31 9.99 39.58
CA ALA A 460 -8.27 10.90 39.12
C ALA A 460 -7.40 11.44 40.28
N ALA A 461 -8.00 11.75 41.43
CA ALA A 461 -7.27 12.18 42.63
C ALA A 461 -6.29 11.09 43.10
N ALA A 462 -6.80 9.86 43.28
CA ALA A 462 -6.01 8.74 43.78
C ALA A 462 -4.86 8.34 42.84
N LEU A 463 -5.08 8.44 41.52
CA LEU A 463 -4.05 8.23 40.51
C LEU A 463 -2.96 9.30 40.58
N ARG A 464 -3.33 10.58 40.69
CA ARG A 464 -2.37 11.70 40.78
C ARG A 464 -1.54 11.65 42.06
N GLU A 465 -2.15 11.26 43.18
CA GLU A 465 -1.42 11.02 44.45
C GLU A 465 -0.33 9.95 44.30
N ARG A 466 -0.49 9.03 43.34
CA ARG A 466 0.46 7.96 43.02
C ARG A 466 1.36 8.29 41.83
N GLY A 467 1.37 9.55 41.39
CA GLY A 467 2.26 10.04 40.35
C GLY A 467 1.77 9.84 38.93
N ALA A 468 0.50 9.46 38.70
CA ALA A 468 -0.06 9.45 37.36
C ALA A 468 -0.15 10.88 36.80
N GLY A 469 0.31 11.06 35.56
CA GLY A 469 0.27 12.31 34.83
C GLY A 469 0.57 12.12 33.34
N PRO A 470 0.97 13.18 32.62
CA PRO A 470 1.21 13.13 31.18
C PRO A 470 2.13 11.97 30.76
N ASP A 471 1.71 11.22 29.74
CA ASP A 471 2.43 10.08 29.16
C ASP A 471 2.70 8.88 30.10
N THR A 472 2.20 8.94 31.34
CA THR A 472 2.12 7.76 32.22
C THR A 472 1.04 6.84 31.70
N VAL A 473 1.34 5.53 31.61
CA VAL A 473 0.36 4.52 31.20
C VAL A 473 -0.27 3.89 32.44
N VAL A 474 -1.59 3.94 32.56
CA VAL A 474 -2.33 3.26 33.63
C VAL A 474 -3.12 2.10 33.02
N GLY A 475 -2.89 0.88 33.49
CA GLY A 475 -3.68 -0.28 33.09
C GLY A 475 -5.10 -0.20 33.62
N VAL A 476 -6.10 -0.58 32.83
CA VAL A 476 -7.50 -0.72 33.27
C VAL A 476 -7.94 -2.14 32.93
N LEU A 477 -7.97 -3.00 33.95
CA LEU A 477 -8.32 -4.42 33.86
C LEU A 477 -9.77 -4.64 34.29
N GLY A 478 -10.61 -5.10 33.37
CA GLY A 478 -12.01 -5.41 33.66
C GLY A 478 -12.80 -5.86 32.44
N ASP A 479 -14.13 -5.84 32.60
CA ASP A 479 -15.09 -6.16 31.55
C ASP A 479 -15.74 -4.90 30.97
N ARG A 480 -16.68 -5.08 30.04
CA ARG A 480 -17.58 -4.03 29.52
C ARG A 480 -18.59 -3.60 30.58
N SER A 481 -18.10 -2.84 31.56
CA SER A 481 -18.82 -2.49 32.79
C SER A 481 -18.74 -1.00 33.10
N VAL A 482 -19.60 -0.57 34.01
CA VAL A 482 -19.56 0.78 34.59
C VAL A 482 -18.18 1.05 35.20
N ALA A 483 -17.66 0.12 36.01
CA ALA A 483 -16.39 0.28 36.71
C ALA A 483 -15.22 0.50 35.74
N SER A 484 -15.08 -0.33 34.70
CA SER A 484 -14.02 -0.14 33.70
C SER A 484 -14.13 1.22 33.00
N THR A 485 -15.36 1.67 32.69
CA THR A 485 -15.59 2.98 32.07
C THR A 485 -15.22 4.13 33.00
N ILE A 486 -15.53 4.02 34.29
CA ILE A 486 -15.09 4.97 35.33
C ILE A 486 -13.56 4.98 35.44
N GLY A 487 -12.92 3.82 35.39
CA GLY A 487 -11.46 3.71 35.39
C GLY A 487 -10.82 4.44 34.21
N VAL A 488 -11.30 4.18 32.99
CA VAL A 488 -10.82 4.86 31.76
C VAL A 488 -10.94 6.38 31.89
N TRP A 489 -12.12 6.90 32.24
CA TRP A 489 -12.33 8.34 32.34
C TRP A 489 -11.60 8.97 33.54
N GLY A 490 -11.39 8.23 34.62
CA GLY A 490 -10.56 8.65 35.74
C GLY A 490 -9.08 8.80 35.35
N VAL A 491 -8.55 7.88 34.54
CA VAL A 491 -7.18 7.96 33.99
C VAL A 491 -7.02 9.18 33.08
N LEU A 492 -7.95 9.37 32.15
CA LEU A 492 -7.95 10.53 31.25
C LEU A 492 -8.03 11.84 32.04
N ARG A 493 -8.90 11.91 33.06
CA ARG A 493 -9.04 13.07 33.94
C ARG A 493 -7.83 13.33 34.82
N ALA A 494 -7.04 12.30 35.16
CA ALA A 494 -5.74 12.46 35.80
C ALA A 494 -4.67 13.06 34.86
N GLY A 495 -4.95 13.12 33.56
CA GLY A 495 -4.00 13.50 32.52
C GLY A 495 -3.03 12.38 32.14
N ALA A 496 -3.38 11.12 32.38
CA ALA A 496 -2.59 9.96 31.99
C ALA A 496 -3.23 9.23 30.80
N GLY A 497 -2.45 8.37 30.14
CA GLY A 497 -2.96 7.49 29.08
C GLY A 497 -3.40 6.15 29.64
N TYR A 498 -4.53 5.60 29.19
CA TYR A 498 -4.98 4.28 29.65
C TYR A 498 -4.55 3.15 28.72
N LEU A 499 -4.28 1.99 29.30
CA LEU A 499 -4.14 0.70 28.60
C LEU A 499 -5.33 -0.17 29.00
N PRO A 500 -6.33 -0.36 28.12
CA PRO A 500 -7.48 -1.19 28.45
C PRO A 500 -7.12 -2.67 28.29
N ILE A 501 -7.45 -3.49 29.28
CA ILE A 501 -7.12 -4.90 29.33
C ILE A 501 -8.41 -5.68 29.60
N ASP A 502 -8.76 -6.54 28.66
CA ASP A 502 -9.88 -7.47 28.82
C ASP A 502 -9.53 -8.49 29.91
N ALA A 503 -10.41 -8.61 30.90
CA ALA A 503 -10.25 -9.57 31.99
C ALA A 503 -10.25 -11.03 31.51
N ARG A 504 -10.74 -11.34 30.31
CA ARG A 504 -10.69 -12.71 29.78
C ARG A 504 -9.31 -13.13 29.26
N ASN A 505 -8.34 -12.21 29.23
CA ASN A 505 -6.96 -12.56 28.91
C ASN A 505 -6.35 -13.44 30.01
N PRO A 506 -5.47 -14.40 29.66
CA PRO A 506 -4.68 -15.15 30.63
C PRO A 506 -3.77 -14.23 31.47
N ASP A 507 -3.49 -14.62 32.72
CA ASP A 507 -2.68 -13.83 33.66
C ASP A 507 -1.31 -13.45 33.08
N ALA A 508 -0.63 -14.40 32.43
CA ALA A 508 0.67 -14.18 31.80
C ALA A 508 0.60 -13.10 30.70
N ARG A 509 -0.50 -13.04 29.94
CA ARG A 509 -0.71 -12.00 28.93
C ARG A 509 -0.93 -10.65 29.57
N ILE A 510 -1.75 -10.58 30.61
CA ILE A 510 -2.01 -9.33 31.36
C ILE A 510 -0.68 -8.77 31.89
N ALA A 511 0.11 -9.60 32.57
CA ALA A 511 1.42 -9.21 33.09
C ALA A 511 2.36 -8.75 31.97
N GLY A 512 2.41 -9.46 30.84
CA GLY A 512 3.23 -9.10 29.69
C GLY A 512 2.84 -7.76 29.06
N LEU A 513 1.54 -7.48 28.92
CA LEU A 513 1.02 -6.21 28.39
C LEU A 513 1.37 -5.03 29.31
N LEU A 514 1.17 -5.20 30.62
CA LEU A 514 1.50 -4.18 31.63
C LEU A 514 3.01 -3.90 31.66
N ALA A 515 3.84 -4.95 31.58
CA ALA A 515 5.29 -4.84 31.57
C ALA A 515 5.81 -4.13 30.32
N ASP A 516 5.36 -4.52 29.12
CA ASP A 516 5.78 -3.89 27.86
C ASP A 516 5.35 -2.42 27.78
N ALA A 517 4.16 -2.10 28.31
CA ALA A 517 3.68 -0.73 28.39
C ALA A 517 4.48 0.13 29.39
N GLY A 518 5.14 -0.51 30.36
CA GLY A 518 5.75 0.12 31.51
C GLY A 518 4.72 0.79 32.40
N ALA A 519 3.58 0.12 32.66
CA ALA A 519 2.48 0.66 33.45
C ALA A 519 2.76 0.52 34.96
N PRO A 520 3.02 1.63 35.70
CA PRO A 520 3.32 1.56 37.14
C PRO A 520 2.08 1.33 38.01
N ILE A 521 0.87 1.54 37.45
CA ILE A 521 -0.41 1.43 38.16
C ILE A 521 -1.39 0.66 37.29
N CYS A 522 -2.16 -0.23 37.90
CA CYS A 522 -3.29 -0.90 37.26
C CYS A 522 -4.54 -0.77 38.12
N LEU A 523 -5.56 -0.15 37.52
CA LEU A 523 -6.94 -0.14 37.99
C LEU A 523 -7.59 -1.48 37.66
N VAL A 524 -8.13 -2.17 38.65
CA VAL A 524 -8.72 -3.50 38.52
C VAL A 524 -10.18 -3.47 38.99
N GLN A 525 -11.08 -3.99 38.17
CA GLN A 525 -12.48 -4.17 38.51
C GLN A 525 -12.68 -5.45 39.36
N ARG A 526 -13.59 -5.45 40.34
CA ARG A 526 -14.06 -6.67 41.01
C ARG A 526 -14.85 -7.58 40.06
N PRO A 527 -14.72 -8.92 40.17
CA PRO A 527 -13.96 -9.67 41.16
C PRO A 527 -12.50 -9.95 40.74
N TYR A 528 -11.97 -9.28 39.72
CA TYR A 528 -10.64 -9.57 39.18
C TYR A 528 -9.49 -9.08 40.07
N ASP A 529 -9.80 -8.32 41.11
CA ASP A 529 -8.87 -7.82 42.12
C ASP A 529 -8.20 -8.93 42.93
N VAL A 530 -8.72 -10.16 42.91
CA VAL A 530 -8.10 -11.32 43.57
C VAL A 530 -7.08 -12.05 42.69
N ARG A 531 -6.97 -11.72 41.40
CA ARG A 531 -6.05 -12.41 40.48
C ARG A 531 -4.61 -11.96 40.70
N ASP A 532 -3.67 -12.88 40.56
CA ASP A 532 -2.24 -12.58 40.61
C ASP A 532 -1.67 -12.40 39.19
N CYS A 533 -2.02 -11.28 38.56
CA CYS A 533 -1.77 -11.02 37.13
C CYS A 533 -1.01 -9.72 36.84
N LEU A 534 -0.53 -9.02 37.88
CA LEU A 534 0.21 -7.77 37.76
C LEU A 534 1.71 -8.06 37.87
N PRO A 535 2.57 -7.37 37.10
CA PRO A 535 4.01 -7.52 37.24
C PRO A 535 4.51 -6.89 38.55
N ASP A 536 5.68 -7.33 39.02
CA ASP A 536 6.33 -6.79 40.21
C ASP A 536 6.47 -5.26 40.15
N GLY A 537 6.07 -4.58 41.23
CA GLY A 537 6.12 -3.12 41.33
C GLY A 537 4.94 -2.37 40.68
N CYS A 538 4.01 -3.06 40.00
CA CYS A 538 2.78 -2.45 39.52
C CYS A 538 1.76 -2.30 40.66
N VAL A 539 1.35 -1.06 40.95
CA VAL A 539 0.41 -0.76 42.04
C VAL A 539 -1.01 -1.11 41.61
N ARG A 540 -1.66 -2.01 42.35
CA ARG A 540 -3.08 -2.33 42.20
C ARG A 540 -3.95 -1.27 42.87
N LEU A 541 -4.99 -0.82 42.16
CA LEU A 541 -6.10 -0.05 42.71
C LEU A 541 -7.42 -0.70 42.30
N VAL A 542 -8.35 -0.88 43.23
CA VAL A 542 -9.66 -1.46 42.91
C VAL A 542 -10.62 -0.33 42.51
N VAL A 543 -11.17 -0.38 41.30
CA VAL A 543 -12.00 0.74 40.77
C VAL A 543 -13.30 0.89 41.55
N ASP A 544 -13.85 -0.22 42.01
CA ASP A 544 -15.12 -0.27 42.74
C ASP A 544 -15.04 0.37 44.14
N ASP A 545 -13.84 0.63 44.65
CA ASP A 545 -13.64 1.32 45.94
C ASP A 545 -13.87 2.84 45.85
N PHE A 546 -13.98 3.38 44.64
CA PHE A 546 -14.23 4.81 44.40
C PHE A 546 -15.74 5.09 44.27
N GLY A 547 -16.36 5.48 45.37
CA GLY A 547 -17.78 5.83 45.46
C GLY A 547 -18.15 7.26 45.00
N GLU A 548 -19.44 7.59 45.09
CA GLU A 548 -20.00 8.90 44.69
C GLU A 548 -19.94 9.96 45.80
N ASP A 549 -19.75 9.56 47.05
CA ASP A 549 -19.83 10.41 48.25
C ASP A 549 -18.59 11.28 48.48
N THR A 550 -17.66 11.30 47.53
CA THR A 550 -16.46 12.12 47.63
C THR A 550 -16.74 13.51 47.06
N ASP A 551 -16.72 14.55 47.90
CA ASP A 551 -16.77 15.96 47.48
C ASP A 551 -15.42 16.45 46.88
N VAL A 552 -14.67 15.50 46.30
CA VAL A 552 -13.30 15.67 45.81
C VAL A 552 -13.34 16.43 44.49
N ARG A 553 -12.84 17.67 44.53
CA ARG A 553 -12.66 18.49 43.32
C ARG A 553 -11.22 18.41 42.85
N VAL A 554 -10.99 17.67 41.78
CA VAL A 554 -9.70 17.62 41.08
C VAL A 554 -9.75 18.56 39.88
N PRO A 555 -8.91 19.61 39.84
CA PRO A 555 -8.72 20.41 38.64
C PRO A 555 -8.16 19.52 37.52
N VAL A 556 -8.77 19.60 36.33
CA VAL A 556 -8.24 18.93 35.14
C VAL A 556 -6.91 19.60 34.78
N PRO A 557 -5.81 18.85 34.61
CA PRO A 557 -4.56 19.42 34.13
C PRO A 557 -4.71 19.90 32.68
N GLU A 558 -3.78 20.74 32.21
CA GLU A 558 -3.70 21.05 30.79
C GLU A 558 -3.36 19.78 30.00
N ILE A 559 -4.24 19.37 29.08
CA ILE A 559 -4.06 18.20 28.21
C ILE A 559 -3.63 18.69 26.84
N ARG A 560 -2.41 18.32 26.42
CA ARG A 560 -1.88 18.68 25.10
C ARG A 560 -2.38 17.72 24.04
N ASP A 561 -2.59 18.20 22.82
CA ASP A 561 -2.99 17.36 21.68
C ASP A 561 -2.00 16.24 21.40
N ASP A 562 -0.71 16.47 21.63
CA ASP A 562 0.31 15.46 21.38
C ASP A 562 0.37 14.39 22.47
N GLN A 563 -0.18 14.61 23.67
CA GLN A 563 -0.15 13.75 24.86
C GLN A 563 -0.85 12.40 24.65
N LEU A 564 -0.37 11.30 25.27
CA LEU A 564 -0.99 9.97 25.16
C LEU A 564 -2.39 9.97 25.77
N ALA A 565 -3.39 9.57 24.99
CA ALA A 565 -4.74 9.31 25.48
C ALA A 565 -4.91 7.83 25.83
N PHE A 566 -4.47 6.94 24.94
CA PHE A 566 -4.53 5.50 25.18
C PHE A 566 -3.50 4.71 24.38
N LEU A 567 -3.25 3.49 24.86
CA LEU A 567 -2.38 2.49 24.25
C LEU A 567 -3.21 1.23 23.96
N ILE A 568 -3.26 0.79 22.70
CA ILE A 568 -3.91 -0.48 22.32
C ILE A 568 -2.86 -1.43 21.76
N TYR A 569 -2.84 -2.66 22.28
CA TYR A 569 -1.97 -3.71 21.73
C TYR A 569 -2.64 -4.42 20.57
N THR A 570 -1.87 -4.60 19.50
CA THR A 570 -2.26 -5.39 18.33
C THR A 570 -1.28 -6.54 18.15
N SER A 571 -1.75 -7.65 17.56
CA SER A 571 -0.91 -8.78 17.20
C SER A 571 0.24 -8.32 16.28
N GLY A 572 1.45 -8.83 16.49
CA GLY A 572 2.64 -8.42 15.72
C GLY A 572 3.21 -9.54 14.87
N SER A 573 3.69 -9.20 13.67
CA SER A 573 4.30 -10.15 12.71
C SER A 573 5.58 -10.83 13.22
N THR A 574 6.23 -10.27 14.24
CA THR A 574 7.37 -10.87 14.96
C THR A 574 6.94 -11.92 16.00
N GLY A 575 5.64 -12.13 16.18
CA GLY A 575 5.05 -13.02 17.18
C GLY A 575 4.89 -12.40 18.57
N ARG A 576 5.17 -11.10 18.73
CA ARG A 576 4.93 -10.35 19.96
C ARG A 576 3.95 -9.20 19.71
N PRO A 577 2.98 -8.94 20.62
CA PRO A 577 2.09 -7.79 20.52
C PRO A 577 2.85 -6.46 20.43
N LYS A 578 2.31 -5.50 19.68
CA LYS A 578 2.85 -4.14 19.54
C LYS A 578 1.84 -3.11 20.07
N GLY A 579 2.27 -2.26 21.01
CA GLY A 579 1.43 -1.24 21.60
C GLY A 579 1.37 0.02 20.74
N VAL A 580 0.20 0.37 20.22
CA VAL A 580 -0.04 1.57 19.38
C VAL A 580 -0.39 2.76 20.26
N GLU A 581 0.43 3.82 20.23
CA GLU A 581 0.27 5.01 21.06
C GLU A 581 -0.63 6.07 20.39
N ILE A 582 -1.85 6.23 20.90
CA ILE A 582 -2.85 7.18 20.37
C ILE A 582 -2.86 8.49 21.17
N PRO A 583 -2.59 9.64 20.53
CA PRO A 583 -2.58 10.93 21.22
C PRO A 583 -3.99 11.55 21.33
N HIS A 584 -4.18 12.45 22.29
CA HIS A 584 -5.45 13.15 22.54
C HIS A 584 -5.99 13.90 21.32
N GLY A 585 -5.11 14.56 20.54
CA GLY A 585 -5.52 15.29 19.34
C GLY A 585 -6.12 14.38 18.26
N ALA A 586 -5.63 13.14 18.16
CA ALA A 586 -6.18 12.15 17.23
C ALA A 586 -7.58 11.69 17.68
N VAL A 587 -7.76 11.41 18.98
CA VAL A 587 -9.06 11.05 19.56
C VAL A 587 -10.07 12.19 19.41
N ARG A 588 -9.67 13.44 19.69
CA ARG A 588 -10.49 14.64 19.53
C ARG A 588 -10.96 14.79 18.09
N THR A 589 -10.04 14.68 17.12
CA THR A 589 -10.36 14.81 15.69
C THR A 589 -11.33 13.73 15.24
N TRP A 590 -11.07 12.48 15.62
CA TRP A 590 -11.96 11.35 15.31
C TRP A 590 -13.36 11.53 15.94
N ALA A 591 -13.44 11.90 17.21
CA ALA A 591 -14.71 12.03 17.92
C ALA A 591 -15.55 13.21 17.40
N ASP A 592 -14.94 14.34 17.04
CA ASP A 592 -15.63 15.49 16.42
C ASP A 592 -16.27 15.10 15.09
N TRP A 593 -15.51 14.42 14.21
CA TRP A 593 -16.03 13.86 12.97
C TRP A 593 -17.17 12.86 13.24
N ALA A 594 -16.94 11.85 14.09
CA ALA A 594 -17.89 10.78 14.31
C ALA A 594 -19.22 11.30 14.87
N ILE A 595 -19.19 12.23 15.83
CA ILE A 595 -20.41 12.81 16.39
C ILE A 595 -21.18 13.61 15.35
N ARG A 596 -20.48 14.44 14.56
CA ARG A 596 -21.12 15.27 13.54
C ARG A 596 -21.69 14.46 12.39
N ASP A 597 -20.87 13.63 11.76
CA ASP A 597 -21.16 13.01 10.47
C ASP A 597 -21.94 11.70 10.60
N LEU A 598 -21.90 11.02 11.76
CA LEU A 598 -22.79 9.90 12.06
C LEU A 598 -24.10 10.34 12.74
N GLY A 599 -24.27 11.65 12.97
CA GLY A 599 -25.49 12.24 13.54
C GLY A 599 -25.74 11.83 15.00
N LEU A 600 -24.69 11.75 15.82
CA LEU A 600 -24.81 11.37 17.23
C LEU A 600 -25.24 12.57 18.08
N ASP A 601 -26.17 12.35 19.00
CA ASP A 601 -26.78 13.39 19.82
C ASP A 601 -27.06 12.91 21.25
N SER A 602 -27.73 13.74 22.06
CA SER A 602 -28.09 13.38 23.43
C SER A 602 -29.12 12.25 23.52
N GLY A 603 -29.76 11.88 22.43
CA GLY A 603 -30.63 10.71 22.33
C GLY A 603 -29.89 9.45 21.89
N THR A 604 -28.60 9.51 21.56
CA THR A 604 -27.80 8.34 21.17
C THR A 604 -27.67 7.37 22.33
N ARG A 605 -28.01 6.10 22.10
CA ARG A 605 -27.77 4.99 23.01
C ARG A 605 -26.97 3.94 22.25
N LEU A 606 -25.69 3.81 22.61
CA LEU A 606 -24.70 2.99 21.90
C LEU A 606 -24.20 1.86 22.79
N PRO A 607 -24.51 0.59 22.46
CA PRO A 607 -23.94 -0.57 23.12
C PRO A 607 -22.45 -0.77 22.86
N MET A 608 -21.71 -1.18 23.88
CA MET A 608 -20.33 -1.63 23.76
C MET A 608 -20.30 -3.12 23.40
N LEU A 609 -20.11 -3.42 22.12
CA LEU A 609 -20.00 -4.81 21.65
C LEU A 609 -18.56 -5.31 21.56
N ALA A 610 -17.60 -4.40 21.33
CA ALA A 610 -16.19 -4.74 21.27
C ALA A 610 -15.60 -4.97 22.65
N SER A 611 -14.68 -5.94 22.76
CA SER A 611 -13.82 -6.11 23.93
C SER A 611 -13.00 -4.83 24.18
N LEU A 612 -12.75 -4.55 25.47
CA LEU A 612 -11.96 -3.39 25.92
C LEU A 612 -10.57 -3.31 25.27
N GLY A 613 -9.96 -4.46 24.94
CA GLY A 613 -8.63 -4.52 24.34
C GLY A 613 -8.56 -4.11 22.86
N PHE A 614 -9.70 -3.80 22.22
CA PHE A 614 -9.75 -3.31 20.84
C PHE A 614 -10.10 -1.83 20.80
N ASP A 615 -9.51 -1.10 19.86
CA ASP A 615 -9.77 0.32 19.63
C ASP A 615 -11.25 0.64 19.33
N VAL A 616 -12.00 -0.29 18.73
CA VAL A 616 -13.45 -0.16 18.50
C VAL A 616 -14.23 0.07 19.80
N ALA A 617 -13.73 -0.39 20.95
CA ALA A 617 -14.29 -0.07 22.27
C ALA A 617 -14.38 1.44 22.52
N ALA A 618 -13.45 2.22 21.97
CA ALA A 618 -13.42 3.67 22.09
C ALA A 618 -14.73 4.30 21.57
N CYS A 619 -15.40 3.68 20.59
CA CYS A 619 -16.69 4.16 20.09
C CYS A 619 -17.73 4.31 21.22
N ALA A 620 -17.91 3.27 22.03
CA ALA A 620 -18.86 3.30 23.15
C ALA A 620 -18.30 4.07 24.36
N LEU A 621 -16.98 4.05 24.58
CA LEU A 621 -16.34 4.75 25.69
C LEU A 621 -16.31 6.28 25.51
N TYR A 622 -16.35 6.80 24.28
CA TYR A 622 -16.25 8.23 24.01
C TYR A 622 -17.51 8.84 23.38
N LEU A 623 -17.99 8.29 22.27
CA LEU A 623 -18.93 9.00 21.39
C LEU A 623 -20.27 9.35 22.06
N PRO A 624 -20.99 8.42 22.72
CA PRO A 624 -22.25 8.80 23.38
C PRO A 624 -22.01 9.82 24.49
N LEU A 625 -20.94 9.66 25.27
CA LEU A 625 -20.64 10.55 26.40
C LEU A 625 -20.29 11.98 25.97
N LEU A 626 -19.57 12.13 24.87
CA LEU A 626 -19.22 13.42 24.29
C LEU A 626 -20.40 14.09 23.56
N ALA A 627 -21.38 13.30 23.10
CA ALA A 627 -22.62 13.77 22.49
C ALA A 627 -23.71 14.14 23.53
N GLY A 628 -23.59 13.65 24.77
CA GLY A 628 -24.60 13.80 25.82
C GLY A 628 -25.61 12.64 25.88
N GLY A 629 -25.34 11.54 25.19
CA GLY A 629 -26.13 10.31 25.17
C GLY A 629 -25.69 9.29 26.22
N THR A 630 -25.96 8.00 25.97
CA THR A 630 -25.71 6.89 26.91
C THR A 630 -24.86 5.79 26.28
N ALA A 631 -23.83 5.33 27.01
CA ALA A 631 -23.15 4.07 26.71
C ALA A 631 -23.88 2.90 27.40
N VAL A 632 -24.22 1.86 26.63
CA VAL A 632 -24.88 0.65 27.16
C VAL A 632 -23.84 -0.46 27.30
N LEU A 633 -23.71 -1.02 28.50
CA LEU A 633 -22.60 -1.88 28.91
C LEU A 633 -23.14 -3.22 29.39
N ARG A 634 -22.65 -4.32 28.83
CA ARG A 634 -23.00 -5.69 29.22
C ARG A 634 -21.71 -6.54 29.29
N PRO A 635 -21.38 -7.16 30.44
CA PRO A 635 -20.11 -7.85 30.62
C PRO A 635 -20.02 -9.17 29.83
N ALA A 636 -21.14 -9.89 29.66
CA ALA A 636 -21.18 -11.21 29.02
C ALA A 636 -20.75 -11.18 27.54
N ASP A 637 -20.31 -12.31 26.97
CA ASP A 637 -19.98 -12.42 25.55
C ASP A 637 -21.19 -12.18 24.63
N ILE A 638 -20.93 -11.91 23.35
CA ILE A 638 -22.01 -11.79 22.35
C ILE A 638 -22.73 -13.14 22.26
N SER A 639 -23.95 -13.17 22.79
CA SER A 639 -24.87 -14.30 22.74
C SER A 639 -26.18 -13.89 22.05
N HIS A 640 -27.02 -14.88 21.74
CA HIS A 640 -28.36 -14.58 21.24
C HIS A 640 -29.18 -13.76 22.24
N SER A 641 -29.17 -14.13 23.54
CA SER A 641 -29.90 -13.40 24.58
C SER A 641 -29.40 -11.97 24.74
N MET A 642 -28.08 -11.74 24.76
CA MET A 642 -27.51 -10.39 24.79
C MET A 642 -27.93 -9.57 23.56
N LEU A 643 -27.80 -10.12 22.35
CA LEU A 643 -28.18 -9.38 21.14
C LEU A 643 -29.67 -9.06 21.14
N ARG A 644 -30.52 -9.99 21.59
CA ARG A 644 -31.96 -9.76 21.72
C ARG A 644 -32.25 -8.61 22.68
N GLU A 645 -31.69 -8.66 23.89
CA GLU A 645 -31.85 -7.61 24.91
C GLU A 645 -31.39 -6.24 24.38
N LEU A 646 -30.18 -6.17 23.83
CA LEU A 646 -29.62 -4.94 23.29
C LEU A 646 -30.45 -4.38 22.13
N LEU A 647 -30.88 -5.22 21.20
CA LEU A 647 -31.57 -4.81 19.98
C LEU A 647 -33.07 -4.52 20.17
N LEU A 648 -33.71 -5.17 21.13
CA LEU A 648 -35.17 -5.12 21.29
C LEU A 648 -35.62 -4.43 22.59
N GLU A 649 -34.78 -4.37 23.63
CA GLU A 649 -35.20 -3.99 24.99
C GLU A 649 -34.40 -2.80 25.56
N SER A 650 -33.10 -2.70 25.27
CA SER A 650 -32.21 -1.67 25.88
C SER A 650 -32.47 -0.21 25.43
N GLY A 651 -33.31 -0.02 24.42
CA GLY A 651 -33.54 1.26 23.75
C GLY A 651 -32.35 1.76 22.93
N ALA A 652 -31.37 0.90 22.63
CA ALA A 652 -30.28 1.20 21.72
C ALA A 652 -30.82 1.67 20.36
N ASN A 653 -30.14 2.65 19.77
CA ASN A 653 -30.53 3.22 18.47
C ASN A 653 -29.34 3.48 17.55
N THR A 654 -28.13 3.17 18.00
CA THR A 654 -26.90 3.18 17.22
C THR A 654 -26.14 1.90 17.50
N LEU A 655 -25.61 1.23 16.48
CA LEU A 655 -24.71 0.09 16.63
C LEU A 655 -23.38 0.35 15.94
N MET A 656 -22.32 -0.20 16.51
CA MET A 656 -21.03 -0.33 15.85
C MET A 656 -20.56 -1.78 16.04
N MET A 657 -20.35 -2.48 14.95
CA MET A 657 -20.00 -3.91 14.96
C MET A 657 -19.25 -4.33 13.70
N THR A 658 -18.88 -5.61 13.61
CA THR A 658 -18.27 -6.18 12.40
C THR A 658 -19.35 -6.61 11.40
N PRO A 659 -19.07 -6.69 10.09
CA PRO A 659 -19.94 -7.34 9.12
C PRO A 659 -20.41 -8.75 9.53
N SER A 660 -19.53 -9.57 10.11
CA SER A 660 -19.88 -10.92 10.59
C SER A 660 -20.99 -10.92 11.66
N HIS A 661 -20.82 -10.11 12.71
CA HIS A 661 -21.86 -9.91 13.74
C HIS A 661 -23.14 -9.27 13.20
N LEU A 662 -23.07 -8.42 12.17
CA LEU A 662 -24.25 -7.86 11.53
C LEU A 662 -25.06 -8.94 10.80
N ALA A 663 -24.39 -9.83 10.08
CA ALA A 663 -25.04 -10.97 9.43
C ALA A 663 -25.72 -11.91 10.45
N LEU A 664 -25.12 -12.07 11.63
CA LEU A 664 -25.68 -12.89 12.71
C LEU A 664 -27.07 -12.39 13.16
N ILE A 665 -27.32 -11.08 13.20
CA ILE A 665 -28.62 -10.50 13.56
C ILE A 665 -29.73 -11.06 12.66
N ASN A 666 -29.49 -11.11 11.35
CA ASN A 666 -30.45 -11.66 10.40
C ASN A 666 -30.64 -13.17 10.58
N ARG A 667 -29.54 -13.92 10.76
CA ARG A 667 -29.55 -15.39 10.99
C ARG A 667 -30.35 -15.78 12.23
N LEU A 668 -30.28 -14.96 13.28
CA LEU A 668 -31.04 -15.13 14.53
C LEU A 668 -32.50 -14.67 14.41
N GLY A 669 -32.93 -14.14 13.27
CA GLY A 669 -34.31 -13.67 13.08
C GLY A 669 -34.66 -12.41 13.90
N LEU A 670 -33.65 -11.71 14.42
CA LEU A 670 -33.87 -10.49 15.22
C LEU A 670 -34.32 -9.35 14.31
N ARG A 671 -35.35 -8.62 14.72
CA ARG A 671 -35.98 -7.53 13.95
C ARG A 671 -36.04 -6.24 14.79
N PRO A 672 -34.90 -5.56 14.97
CA PRO A 672 -34.83 -4.31 15.72
C PRO A 672 -35.70 -3.21 15.10
N LYS A 673 -36.13 -2.26 15.94
CA LYS A 673 -36.90 -1.08 15.52
C LYS A 673 -36.28 0.19 16.11
N GLY A 674 -36.38 1.30 15.39
CA GLY A 674 -35.97 2.62 15.90
C GLY A 674 -34.47 2.90 15.87
N PHE A 675 -33.66 2.05 15.22
CA PHE A 675 -32.26 2.32 14.98
C PHE A 675 -32.09 3.39 13.89
N ARG A 676 -31.18 4.33 14.15
CA ARG A 676 -30.85 5.43 13.26
C ARG A 676 -29.60 5.14 12.43
N THR A 677 -28.62 4.46 13.04
CA THR A 677 -27.30 4.23 12.42
C THR A 677 -26.72 2.87 12.82
N VAL A 678 -26.23 2.11 11.86
CA VAL A 678 -25.44 0.88 12.06
C VAL A 678 -24.13 1.04 11.32
N VAL A 679 -23.03 1.14 12.06
CA VAL A 679 -21.68 1.26 11.50
C VAL A 679 -20.99 -0.10 11.52
N THR A 680 -20.40 -0.47 10.39
CA THR A 680 -19.60 -1.67 10.26
C THR A 680 -18.13 -1.35 10.07
N MET A 681 -17.25 -2.13 10.70
CA MET A 681 -15.80 -2.00 10.52
C MET A 681 -15.09 -3.31 10.81
N GLY A 682 -13.79 -3.34 10.53
CA GLY A 682 -12.94 -4.46 10.91
C GLY A 682 -12.91 -5.61 9.90
N GLU A 683 -13.83 -5.68 8.93
CA GLU A 683 -13.85 -6.68 7.84
C GLU A 683 -14.43 -6.05 6.57
N PRO A 684 -14.17 -6.59 5.37
CA PRO A 684 -14.89 -6.20 4.17
C PRO A 684 -16.40 -6.44 4.34
N LEU A 685 -17.22 -5.41 4.12
CA LEU A 685 -18.67 -5.54 4.12
C LEU A 685 -19.13 -6.04 2.75
N SER A 686 -19.78 -7.21 2.68
CA SER A 686 -20.38 -7.67 1.43
C SER A 686 -21.65 -6.88 1.13
N THR A 687 -21.90 -6.65 -0.16
CA THR A 687 -23.12 -5.96 -0.63
C THR A 687 -24.38 -6.71 -0.22
N ALA A 688 -24.32 -8.05 -0.15
CA ALA A 688 -25.43 -8.88 0.32
C ALA A 688 -25.78 -8.62 1.79
N VAL A 689 -24.77 -8.63 2.69
CA VAL A 689 -24.98 -8.35 4.12
C VAL A 689 -25.49 -6.93 4.34
N ALA A 690 -24.99 -5.95 3.58
CA ALA A 690 -25.47 -4.57 3.67
C ALA A 690 -26.96 -4.45 3.29
N ARG A 691 -27.39 -5.13 2.22
CA ARG A 691 -28.82 -5.17 1.82
C ARG A 691 -29.69 -5.85 2.86
N GLU A 692 -29.26 -6.99 3.37
CA GLU A 692 -30.00 -7.70 4.43
C GLU A 692 -30.12 -6.83 5.68
N ALA A 693 -29.05 -6.17 6.10
CA ALA A 693 -29.07 -5.23 7.20
C ALA A 693 -30.06 -4.08 6.94
N GLN A 694 -30.05 -3.48 5.75
CA GLN A 694 -31.00 -2.42 5.39
C GLN A 694 -32.46 -2.89 5.48
N GLN A 695 -32.74 -4.14 5.11
CA GLN A 695 -34.07 -4.76 5.24
C GLN A 695 -34.44 -5.02 6.70
N VAL A 696 -33.49 -5.49 7.52
CA VAL A 696 -33.70 -5.83 8.93
C VAL A 696 -33.92 -4.59 9.81
N PHE A 697 -33.12 -3.54 9.61
CA PHE A 697 -33.20 -2.31 10.39
C PHE A 697 -34.18 -1.27 9.81
N GLY A 698 -34.57 -1.44 8.55
CA GLY A 698 -35.53 -0.60 7.85
C GLY A 698 -34.89 0.61 7.15
N PRO A 699 -35.64 1.29 6.26
CA PRO A 699 -35.12 2.35 5.39
C PRO A 699 -34.72 3.64 6.12
N GLY A 700 -35.17 3.83 7.37
CA GLY A 700 -34.80 4.97 8.20
C GLY A 700 -33.46 4.80 8.94
N CYS A 701 -32.82 3.63 8.83
CA CYS A 701 -31.53 3.34 9.43
C CYS A 701 -30.41 3.45 8.39
N ALA A 702 -29.40 4.26 8.66
CA ALA A 702 -28.20 4.33 7.84
C ALA A 702 -27.28 3.13 8.14
N VAL A 703 -27.10 2.23 7.18
CA VAL A 703 -26.08 1.18 7.23
C VAL A 703 -24.78 1.78 6.65
N VAL A 704 -23.71 1.83 7.45
CA VAL A 704 -22.47 2.51 7.08
C VAL A 704 -21.32 1.50 7.04
N ASN A 705 -20.62 1.42 5.91
CA ASN A 705 -19.32 0.77 5.84
C ASN A 705 -18.25 1.74 6.31
N SER A 706 -17.27 1.27 7.08
CA SER A 706 -16.15 2.08 7.51
C SER A 706 -14.87 1.28 7.61
N TYR A 707 -13.75 1.98 7.46
CA TYR A 707 -12.41 1.39 7.48
C TYR A 707 -11.49 2.26 8.33
N GLY A 708 -10.48 1.61 8.91
CA GLY A 708 -9.70 2.10 10.05
C GLY A 708 -8.77 1.06 10.62
N PRO A 709 -7.44 1.16 10.41
CA PRO A 709 -6.47 0.50 11.27
C PRO A 709 -6.29 1.26 12.59
N THR A 710 -5.86 0.55 13.63
CA THR A 710 -5.61 1.12 14.96
C THR A 710 -4.62 2.27 14.94
N GLU A 711 -3.60 2.17 14.08
CA GLU A 711 -2.57 3.19 13.87
C GLU A 711 -3.09 4.54 13.33
N THR A 712 -4.37 4.62 12.94
CA THR A 712 -5.03 5.84 12.44
C THR A 712 -6.29 6.20 13.22
N THR A 713 -6.42 5.71 14.46
CA THR A 713 -7.52 6.04 15.38
C THR A 713 -8.91 5.70 14.84
N VAL A 714 -9.24 4.41 14.93
CA VAL A 714 -10.60 3.84 14.83
C VAL A 714 -11.25 3.89 13.43
N ILE A 715 -11.64 5.06 12.91
CA ILE A 715 -12.28 5.20 11.59
C ILE A 715 -11.63 6.37 10.84
N MET A 716 -11.24 6.14 9.58
CA MET A 716 -10.76 7.20 8.70
C MET A 716 -11.39 7.23 7.30
N THR A 717 -12.10 6.19 6.88
CA THR A 717 -12.97 6.26 5.70
C THR A 717 -14.33 5.66 6.01
N TRP A 718 -15.36 6.18 5.34
CA TRP A 718 -16.74 5.73 5.55
C TRP A 718 -17.61 5.93 4.31
N LEU A 719 -18.64 5.09 4.19
CA LEU A 719 -19.65 5.15 3.14
C LEU A 719 -21.00 4.67 3.67
N PRO A 720 -22.03 5.54 3.70
CA PRO A 720 -23.41 5.08 3.84
C PRO A 720 -23.78 4.21 2.64
N PHE A 721 -24.26 3.00 2.91
CA PHE A 721 -24.76 2.09 1.90
C PHE A 721 -26.08 2.63 1.32
N ASP A 722 -26.16 2.71 -0.01
CA ASP A 722 -27.35 3.09 -0.74
C ASP A 722 -27.86 1.88 -1.53
N ALA A 723 -28.96 1.28 -1.07
CA ALA A 723 -29.54 0.10 -1.70
C ALA A 723 -29.99 0.31 -3.17
N GLY A 724 -30.20 1.56 -3.59
CA GLY A 724 -30.57 1.91 -4.96
C GLY A 724 -29.37 2.19 -5.87
N ALA A 725 -28.33 2.84 -5.35
CA ALA A 725 -27.12 3.18 -6.12
C ALA A 725 -26.07 2.06 -6.13
N ASP A 726 -25.94 1.32 -5.02
CA ASP A 726 -24.97 0.23 -4.84
C ASP A 726 -25.54 -1.13 -5.32
N ALA A 727 -26.48 -1.07 -6.26
CA ALA A 727 -27.36 -2.18 -6.57
C ALA A 727 -26.76 -3.23 -7.52
N ASN A 728 -25.66 -3.00 -8.27
CA ASN A 728 -25.34 -3.94 -9.36
C ASN A 728 -23.88 -4.26 -9.78
N ASP A 729 -22.79 -3.68 -9.25
CA ASP A 729 -21.46 -3.94 -9.89
C ASP A 729 -20.30 -4.41 -8.98
N THR A 730 -20.41 -4.41 -7.65
CA THR A 730 -19.31 -4.86 -6.75
C THR A 730 -19.73 -5.89 -5.70
N ALA A 731 -18.87 -6.87 -5.43
CA ALA A 731 -19.10 -7.93 -4.44
C ALA A 731 -19.04 -7.41 -2.99
N ILE A 732 -18.30 -6.34 -2.76
CA ILE A 732 -18.14 -5.66 -1.47
C ILE A 732 -18.54 -4.19 -1.58
N VAL A 733 -19.00 -3.63 -0.46
CA VAL A 733 -19.24 -2.20 -0.31
C VAL A 733 -17.87 -1.48 -0.28
N PRO A 734 -17.66 -0.42 -1.07
CA PRO A 734 -16.40 0.33 -1.06
C PRO A 734 -16.08 0.90 0.33
N LEU A 735 -14.79 1.12 0.60
CA LEU A 735 -14.28 1.67 1.86
C LEU A 735 -14.69 3.14 2.07
N GLY A 736 -15.19 3.79 1.02
CA GLY A 736 -15.78 5.12 1.09
C GLY A 736 -14.80 6.27 0.98
N LEU A 737 -15.20 7.40 1.56
CA LEU A 737 -14.48 8.66 1.51
C LEU A 737 -13.68 8.90 2.79
N PRO A 738 -12.50 9.55 2.72
CA PRO A 738 -11.79 10.01 3.89
C PRO A 738 -12.63 10.92 4.77
N THR A 739 -12.45 10.75 6.08
CA THR A 739 -12.91 11.73 7.07
C THR A 739 -12.27 13.09 6.83
N ALA A 740 -12.92 14.13 7.34
CA ALA A 740 -12.40 15.50 7.31
C ALA A 740 -10.98 15.60 7.86
N GLY A 741 -10.07 16.23 7.12
CA GLY A 741 -8.66 16.38 7.54
C GLY A 741 -7.78 15.14 7.36
N THR A 742 -8.35 14.01 6.92
CA THR A 742 -7.60 12.80 6.57
C THR A 742 -7.24 12.80 5.09
N SER A 743 -6.01 12.41 4.79
CA SER A 743 -5.53 12.15 3.44
C SER A 743 -5.34 10.64 3.26
N VAL A 744 -5.91 10.08 2.20
CA VAL A 744 -5.72 8.67 1.85
C VAL A 744 -5.14 8.59 0.46
N PHE A 745 -3.99 7.92 0.36
CA PHE A 745 -3.22 7.71 -0.86
C PHE A 745 -3.22 6.22 -1.19
N VAL A 746 -3.14 5.88 -2.47
CA VAL A 746 -2.93 4.49 -2.94
C VAL A 746 -1.62 4.47 -3.71
N ILE A 747 -0.65 3.73 -3.18
CA ILE A 747 0.75 3.80 -3.60
C ILE A 747 1.23 2.40 -4.02
N ASP A 748 1.81 2.27 -5.21
CA ASP A 748 2.35 0.99 -5.67
C ASP A 748 3.71 0.64 -5.02
N ASP A 749 4.23 -0.53 -5.35
CA ASP A 749 5.51 -1.06 -4.84
C ASP A 749 6.74 -0.23 -5.27
N HIS A 750 6.58 0.64 -6.26
CA HIS A 750 7.61 1.57 -6.73
C HIS A 750 7.48 2.98 -6.13
N GLY A 751 6.54 3.19 -5.20
CA GLY A 751 6.33 4.47 -4.52
C GLY A 751 5.56 5.49 -5.36
N ARG A 752 4.79 5.05 -6.36
CA ARG A 752 3.96 5.92 -7.21
C ARG A 752 2.51 5.93 -6.77
N TYR A 753 1.82 7.04 -7.01
CA TYR A 753 0.36 7.05 -7.01
C TYR A 753 -0.19 6.12 -8.09
N THR A 754 -1.12 5.26 -7.73
CA THR A 754 -1.81 4.39 -8.69
C THR A 754 -2.83 5.16 -9.52
N ALA A 755 -3.01 4.77 -10.78
CA ALA A 755 -4.15 5.25 -11.57
C ALA A 755 -5.48 4.61 -11.10
N ASP A 756 -6.60 5.11 -11.63
CA ASP A 756 -7.92 4.50 -11.38
C ASP A 756 -7.92 3.03 -11.85
N GLY A 757 -8.45 2.12 -11.02
CA GLY A 757 -8.46 0.67 -11.26
C GLY A 757 -7.15 -0.07 -10.93
N GLU A 758 -6.02 0.61 -10.81
CA GLU A 758 -4.75 0.00 -10.39
C GLU A 758 -4.72 -0.26 -8.89
N THR A 759 -4.09 -1.38 -8.50
CA THR A 759 -3.97 -1.78 -7.09
C THR A 759 -2.68 -1.24 -6.49
N GLY A 760 -2.77 -0.68 -5.28
CA GLY A 760 -1.63 -0.25 -4.48
C GLY A 760 -1.93 -0.30 -2.99
N GLU A 761 -0.91 -0.04 -2.17
CA GLU A 761 -0.97 0.03 -0.72
C GLU A 761 -1.66 1.34 -0.27
N ILE A 762 -2.58 1.23 0.69
CA ILE A 762 -3.21 2.38 1.31
C ILE A 762 -2.24 3.05 2.28
N TRP A 763 -1.90 4.31 2.01
CA TRP A 763 -1.15 5.17 2.92
C TRP A 763 -2.07 6.26 3.47
N ILE A 764 -2.03 6.50 4.77
CA ILE A 764 -2.97 7.38 5.46
C ILE A 764 -2.21 8.52 6.13
N GLY A 765 -2.59 9.76 5.88
CA GLY A 765 -2.06 10.97 6.51
C GLY A 765 -3.14 11.74 7.24
N GLY A 766 -2.75 12.62 8.17
CA GLY A 766 -3.68 13.52 8.86
C GLY A 766 -3.54 13.52 10.38
N PRO A 767 -4.42 14.27 11.08
CA PRO A 767 -4.36 14.46 12.53
C PRO A 767 -4.75 13.21 13.34
N GLN A 768 -5.39 12.22 12.73
CA GLN A 768 -5.80 10.97 13.39
C GLN A 768 -4.67 9.93 13.52
N LEU A 769 -3.45 10.25 13.07
CA LEU A 769 -2.34 9.30 13.16
C LEU A 769 -1.87 9.07 14.60
N ALA A 770 -1.57 7.80 14.91
CA ALA A 770 -0.85 7.42 16.10
C ALA A 770 0.58 8.01 16.14
N ARG A 771 1.14 8.14 17.34
CA ARG A 771 2.55 8.53 17.54
C ARG A 771 3.51 7.50 16.97
N GLY A 772 3.17 6.23 17.12
CA GLY A 772 4.01 5.10 16.75
C GLY A 772 3.71 3.87 17.59
N TYR A 773 4.69 2.98 17.67
CA TYR A 773 4.65 1.79 18.51
C TYR A 773 5.54 1.97 19.76
N ARG A 774 4.96 1.73 20.94
CA ARG A 774 5.62 1.82 22.25
C ARG A 774 6.91 1.00 22.25
N GLY A 775 8.03 1.63 22.61
CA GLY A 775 9.33 0.98 22.73
C GLY A 775 9.92 0.42 21.41
N GLN A 776 9.31 0.70 20.25
CA GLN A 776 9.70 0.10 18.97
C GLN A 776 9.97 1.16 17.88
N PRO A 777 11.07 1.93 17.99
CA PRO A 777 11.39 3.01 17.06
C PRO A 777 11.65 2.54 15.62
N GLU A 778 12.28 1.37 15.43
CA GLU A 778 12.53 0.82 14.09
C GLU A 778 11.24 0.46 13.36
N LEU A 779 10.32 -0.22 14.06
CA LEU A 779 9.01 -0.56 13.49
C LEU A 779 8.21 0.71 13.20
N THR A 780 8.28 1.70 14.11
CA THR A 780 7.65 3.00 13.92
C THR A 780 8.17 3.71 12.68
N ARG A 781 9.50 3.77 12.47
CA ARG A 781 10.09 4.41 11.29
C ARG A 781 9.73 3.72 9.98
N ARG A 782 9.48 2.40 10.00
CA ARG A 782 9.07 1.64 8.81
C ARG A 782 7.59 1.82 8.47
N ALA A 783 6.74 1.91 9.48
CA ALA A 783 5.29 2.01 9.29
C ALA A 783 4.80 3.47 9.16
N PHE A 784 5.40 4.40 9.91
CA PHE A 784 5.09 5.83 9.88
C PHE A 784 6.22 6.58 9.19
N ILE A 785 6.07 6.81 7.90
CA ILE A 785 7.08 7.44 7.05
C ILE A 785 6.72 8.90 6.77
N ARG A 786 7.66 9.63 6.17
CA ARG A 786 7.39 10.94 5.58
C ARG A 786 7.49 10.85 4.06
N MET A 787 6.51 11.44 3.39
CA MET A 787 6.52 11.63 1.95
C MET A 787 7.52 12.74 1.57
N ALA A 788 7.79 12.90 0.26
CA ALA A 788 8.76 13.87 -0.24
C ALA A 788 8.45 15.33 0.14
N ASP A 789 7.17 15.66 0.31
CA ASP A 789 6.69 16.97 0.76
C ASP A 789 6.72 17.15 2.30
N GLY A 790 7.20 16.15 3.03
CA GLY A 790 7.25 16.12 4.50
C GLY A 790 5.99 15.59 5.18
N THR A 791 4.92 15.29 4.43
CA THR A 791 3.67 14.74 4.97
C THR A 791 3.94 13.43 5.68
N ARG A 792 3.57 13.34 6.96
CA ARG A 792 3.67 12.09 7.73
C ARG A 792 2.50 11.18 7.36
N VAL A 793 2.81 9.95 6.98
CA VAL A 793 1.81 8.94 6.61
C VAL A 793 2.08 7.61 7.30
N TYR A 794 1.00 6.87 7.58
CA TYR A 794 1.02 5.49 8.01
C TYR A 794 0.78 4.57 6.81
N ARG A 795 1.64 3.56 6.64
CA ARG A 795 1.52 2.49 5.66
C ARG A 795 0.67 1.36 6.24
N SER A 796 -0.53 1.14 5.72
CA SER A 796 -1.48 0.22 6.39
C SER A 796 -1.21 -1.26 6.10
N GLY A 797 -0.45 -1.56 5.04
CA GLY A 797 -0.31 -2.91 4.49
C GLY A 797 -1.57 -3.43 3.81
N ASP A 798 -2.63 -2.63 3.69
CA ASP A 798 -3.84 -3.00 2.96
C ASP A 798 -3.72 -2.56 1.50
N LEU A 799 -4.03 -3.47 0.59
CA LEU A 799 -4.08 -3.20 -0.84
C LEU A 799 -5.50 -2.82 -1.24
N ALA A 800 -5.63 -1.73 -1.98
CA ALA A 800 -6.88 -1.26 -2.57
C ALA A 800 -6.67 -0.73 -3.97
N ARG A 801 -7.78 -0.55 -4.69
CA ARG A 801 -7.80 0.18 -5.95
C ARG A 801 -8.89 1.24 -5.93
N ARG A 802 -8.67 2.34 -6.63
CA ARG A 802 -9.67 3.39 -6.78
C ARG A 802 -10.72 2.95 -7.80
N LEU A 803 -11.99 3.11 -7.47
CA LEU A 803 -13.09 2.78 -8.38
C LEU A 803 -13.24 3.85 -9.47
N PRO A 804 -13.90 3.53 -10.61
CA PRO A 804 -14.10 4.46 -11.72
C PRO A 804 -14.86 5.75 -11.37
N ASP A 805 -15.54 5.79 -10.21
CA ASP A 805 -16.15 7.00 -9.67
C ASP A 805 -15.12 8.08 -9.27
N GLY A 806 -13.83 7.71 -9.21
CA GLY A 806 -12.70 8.56 -8.84
C GLY A 806 -12.68 8.98 -7.37
N ARG A 807 -13.59 8.44 -6.55
CA ARG A 807 -13.90 8.92 -5.20
C ARG A 807 -13.79 7.85 -4.14
N THR A 808 -14.09 6.59 -4.44
CA THR A 808 -14.11 5.51 -3.45
C THR A 808 -13.04 4.45 -3.72
N LEU A 809 -12.70 3.68 -2.67
CA LEU A 809 -11.75 2.58 -2.76
C LEU A 809 -12.44 1.24 -2.61
N GLU A 810 -12.02 0.28 -3.41
CA GLU A 810 -12.32 -1.13 -3.21
C GLU A 810 -11.14 -1.80 -2.49
N PHE A 811 -11.42 -2.48 -1.38
CA PHE A 811 -10.42 -3.31 -0.71
C PHE A 811 -10.11 -4.54 -1.55
N VAL A 812 -8.82 -4.84 -1.73
CA VAL A 812 -8.36 -5.99 -2.52
C VAL A 812 -7.85 -7.10 -1.60
N SER A 813 -6.82 -6.80 -0.80
CA SER A 813 -6.14 -7.79 0.06
C SER A 813 -5.18 -7.11 1.04
N ARG A 814 -4.30 -7.87 1.68
CA ARG A 814 -3.16 -7.35 2.44
C ARG A 814 -1.84 -7.78 1.80
N VAL A 815 -0.80 -6.98 2.03
CA VAL A 815 0.57 -7.29 1.57
C VAL A 815 1.26 -8.36 2.44
N ASP A 816 0.76 -8.57 3.64
CA ASP A 816 1.29 -9.49 4.66
C ASP A 816 0.29 -10.63 4.96
N ASP A 817 0.71 -11.59 5.80
CA ASP A 817 -0.08 -12.76 6.20
C ASP A 817 -1.13 -12.44 7.28
N GLN A 818 -1.25 -11.17 7.67
CA GLN A 818 -2.21 -10.74 8.66
C GLN A 818 -3.63 -10.92 8.11
N VAL A 819 -4.53 -11.41 8.96
CA VAL A 819 -5.92 -11.65 8.58
C VAL A 819 -6.88 -11.04 9.59
N LYS A 820 -8.11 -10.82 9.11
CA LYS A 820 -9.25 -10.45 9.94
C LYS A 820 -10.14 -11.68 10.09
N ILE A 821 -10.33 -12.14 11.34
CA ILE A 821 -11.18 -13.28 11.69
C ILE A 821 -12.24 -12.77 12.66
N LEU A 822 -13.50 -12.71 12.24
CA LEU A 822 -14.63 -12.19 13.04
C LEU A 822 -14.35 -10.77 13.58
N GLY A 823 -13.68 -9.96 12.77
CA GLY A 823 -13.20 -8.60 13.09
C GLY A 823 -11.96 -8.52 13.96
N HIS A 824 -11.42 -9.64 14.46
CA HIS A 824 -10.14 -9.64 15.17
C HIS A 824 -8.97 -9.56 14.20
N ARG A 825 -8.03 -8.65 14.47
CA ARG A 825 -6.77 -8.54 13.75
C ARG A 825 -5.81 -9.62 14.24
N VAL A 826 -5.67 -10.69 13.46
CA VAL A 826 -4.94 -11.90 13.82
C VAL A 826 -3.66 -11.99 12.99
N GLU A 827 -2.55 -12.19 13.68
CA GLU A 827 -1.26 -12.57 13.09
C GLU A 827 -1.03 -14.04 13.38
N PRO A 828 -1.18 -14.95 12.40
CA PRO A 828 -0.94 -16.38 12.62
C PRO A 828 0.46 -16.68 13.19
N ALA A 829 1.43 -15.80 12.91
CA ALA A 829 2.78 -15.88 13.45
C ALA A 829 2.86 -15.77 14.99
N GLU A 830 1.93 -15.07 15.66
CA GLU A 830 1.88 -14.99 17.14
C GLU A 830 1.55 -16.35 17.75
N THR A 831 0.52 -17.02 17.23
CA THR A 831 0.17 -18.38 17.62
C THR A 831 1.28 -19.37 17.29
N ALA A 832 1.89 -19.26 16.12
CA ALA A 832 3.02 -20.10 15.73
C ALA A 832 4.24 -19.91 16.65
N HIS A 833 4.51 -18.68 17.10
CA HIS A 833 5.59 -18.38 18.04
C HIS A 833 5.37 -19.06 19.39
N VAL A 834 4.15 -19.00 19.93
CA VAL A 834 3.80 -19.65 21.21
C VAL A 834 3.90 -21.17 21.09
N LEU A 835 3.41 -21.76 20.00
CA LEU A 835 3.52 -23.20 19.73
C LEU A 835 4.99 -23.67 19.67
N ARG A 836 5.86 -22.93 18.98
CA ARG A 836 7.31 -23.23 18.92
C ARG A 836 8.02 -23.08 20.27
N GLY A 837 7.41 -22.39 21.23
CA GLY A 837 7.91 -22.30 22.60
C GLY A 837 7.70 -23.58 23.42
N HIS A 838 6.88 -24.52 22.95
CA HIS A 838 6.64 -25.79 23.64
C HIS A 838 7.78 -26.79 23.38
N PRO A 839 8.38 -27.45 24.42
CA PRO A 839 9.55 -28.31 24.25
C PRO A 839 9.39 -29.50 23.29
N ALA A 840 8.15 -29.97 23.11
CA ALA A 840 7.81 -31.08 22.23
C ALA A 840 7.58 -30.70 20.76
N VAL A 841 7.64 -29.41 20.41
CA VAL A 841 7.39 -28.89 19.06
C VAL A 841 8.71 -28.57 18.37
N ALA A 842 9.02 -29.27 17.28
CA ALA A 842 10.21 -29.00 16.47
C ALA A 842 9.98 -27.83 15.51
N GLU A 843 8.80 -27.79 14.88
CA GLU A 843 8.39 -26.72 13.98
C GLU A 843 6.87 -26.50 14.08
N ALA A 844 6.43 -25.26 13.93
CA ALA A 844 5.01 -24.95 13.80
C ALA A 844 4.76 -23.79 12.83
N VAL A 845 3.74 -23.96 12.01
CA VAL A 845 3.16 -22.93 11.14
C VAL A 845 1.67 -22.87 11.41
N VAL A 846 1.13 -21.65 11.48
CA VAL A 846 -0.31 -21.42 11.61
C VAL A 846 -0.78 -20.67 10.38
N LEU A 847 -1.87 -21.14 9.79
CA LEU A 847 -2.47 -20.56 8.59
C LEU A 847 -3.93 -20.23 8.86
N ALA A 848 -4.42 -19.13 8.27
CA ALA A 848 -5.84 -18.85 8.22
C ALA A 848 -6.46 -19.54 7.00
N ARG A 849 -7.39 -20.47 7.24
CA ARG A 849 -8.08 -21.26 6.22
C ARG A 849 -9.56 -20.91 6.16
N PRO A 850 -10.22 -20.99 4.99
CA PRO A 850 -11.67 -20.86 4.91
C PRO A 850 -12.37 -21.89 5.81
N SER A 851 -13.40 -21.45 6.54
CA SER A 851 -14.29 -22.28 7.34
C SER A 851 -15.71 -21.72 7.22
N GLY A 852 -16.49 -22.28 6.30
CA GLY A 852 -17.78 -21.71 5.88
C GLY A 852 -17.60 -20.33 5.22
N ASP A 853 -18.32 -19.33 5.73
CA ASP A 853 -18.32 -17.95 5.19
C ASP A 853 -17.19 -17.05 5.74
N HIS A 854 -16.30 -17.56 6.59
CA HIS A 854 -15.17 -16.80 7.16
C HIS A 854 -13.88 -17.61 7.22
N LYS A 855 -12.85 -17.08 7.90
CA LYS A 855 -11.55 -17.75 8.09
C LYS A 855 -11.37 -18.24 9.53
N ALA A 856 -10.73 -19.38 9.73
CA ALA A 856 -10.32 -19.91 11.03
C ALA A 856 -8.83 -20.28 11.02
N LEU A 857 -8.21 -20.32 12.21
CA LEU A 857 -6.79 -20.69 12.35
C LEU A 857 -6.60 -22.21 12.36
N ALA A 858 -5.73 -22.71 11.49
CA ALA A 858 -5.23 -24.08 11.46
C ALA A 858 -3.73 -24.10 11.79
N ALA A 859 -3.36 -24.82 12.84
CA ALA A 859 -1.96 -25.06 13.20
C ALA A 859 -1.46 -26.38 12.60
N TYR A 860 -0.27 -26.34 12.02
CA TYR A 860 0.46 -27.50 11.51
C TYR A 860 1.74 -27.64 12.31
N VAL A 861 1.91 -28.80 12.95
CA VAL A 861 2.95 -29.01 13.95
C VAL A 861 3.79 -30.23 13.60
N VAL A 862 5.11 -30.02 13.57
CA VAL A 862 6.11 -31.10 13.52
C VAL A 862 6.55 -31.36 14.95
N ARG A 863 6.39 -32.61 15.41
CA ARG A 863 6.80 -33.02 16.75
C ARG A 863 8.31 -33.26 16.78
N VAL A 864 8.93 -33.00 17.94
CA VAL A 864 10.26 -33.56 18.23
C VAL A 864 10.16 -35.09 18.18
N PRO A 865 11.15 -35.80 17.60
CA PRO A 865 11.14 -37.27 17.57
C PRO A 865 10.86 -37.89 18.95
N ASP A 866 10.11 -38.99 18.98
CA ASP A 866 9.71 -39.74 20.18
C ASP A 866 8.83 -38.98 21.20
N SER A 867 8.32 -37.80 20.84
CA SER A 867 7.36 -37.07 21.67
C SER A 867 5.93 -37.62 21.54
N GLU A 868 5.30 -37.91 22.67
CA GLU A 868 3.89 -38.32 22.76
C GLU A 868 2.92 -37.14 22.97
N VAL A 869 3.35 -35.90 22.73
CA VAL A 869 2.50 -34.70 22.94
C VAL A 869 1.19 -34.80 22.15
N THR A 870 0.09 -34.48 22.84
CA THR A 870 -1.27 -34.52 22.30
C THR A 870 -1.70 -33.14 21.78
N VAL A 871 -2.76 -33.12 20.96
CA VAL A 871 -3.36 -31.85 20.50
C VAL A 871 -3.88 -31.03 21.69
N ASP A 872 -4.52 -31.68 22.65
CA ASP A 872 -5.10 -31.02 23.83
C ASP A 872 -4.03 -30.34 24.69
N GLU A 873 -2.86 -30.95 24.84
CA GLU A 873 -1.71 -30.33 25.53
C GLU A 873 -1.20 -29.09 24.80
N LEU A 874 -1.10 -29.13 23.47
CA LEU A 874 -0.67 -27.96 22.68
C LEU A 874 -1.71 -26.84 22.71
N VAL A 875 -3.00 -27.17 22.61
CA VAL A 875 -4.09 -26.20 22.73
C VAL A 875 -4.11 -25.58 24.13
N SER A 876 -3.88 -26.38 25.18
CA SER A 876 -3.76 -25.90 26.56
C SER A 876 -2.57 -24.97 26.74
N HIS A 877 -1.40 -25.32 26.18
CA HIS A 877 -0.21 -24.47 26.20
C HIS A 877 -0.45 -23.11 25.53
N VAL A 878 -1.10 -23.11 24.36
CA VAL A 878 -1.45 -21.86 23.67
C VAL A 878 -2.46 -21.05 24.48
N SER A 879 -3.51 -21.69 24.99
CA SER A 879 -4.58 -21.03 25.75
C SER A 879 -4.12 -20.44 27.08
N ALA A 880 -3.00 -20.93 27.63
CA ALA A 880 -2.41 -20.38 28.85
C ALA A 880 -1.75 -19.00 28.63
N VAL A 881 -1.45 -18.64 27.38
CA VAL A 881 -0.68 -17.42 27.04
C VAL A 881 -1.42 -16.51 26.07
N LEU A 882 -2.21 -17.08 25.16
CA LEU A 882 -2.94 -16.34 24.14
C LEU A 882 -4.44 -16.28 24.45
N PRO A 883 -5.12 -15.18 24.03
CA PRO A 883 -6.57 -15.08 24.12
C PRO A 883 -7.24 -16.11 23.20
N ALA A 884 -8.49 -16.46 23.52
CA ALA A 884 -9.24 -17.51 22.84
C ALA A 884 -9.30 -17.35 21.30
N TYR A 885 -9.40 -16.13 20.77
CA TYR A 885 -9.46 -15.88 19.33
C TYR A 885 -8.13 -16.12 18.57
N LEU A 886 -7.01 -16.30 19.28
CA LEU A 886 -5.71 -16.68 18.70
C LEU A 886 -5.41 -18.17 18.86
N VAL A 887 -6.27 -18.93 19.56
CA VAL A 887 -6.14 -20.38 19.68
C VAL A 887 -6.57 -21.02 18.35
N PRO A 888 -5.78 -21.94 17.76
CA PRO A 888 -6.16 -22.63 16.54
C PRO A 888 -7.46 -23.42 16.72
N ALA A 889 -8.38 -23.28 15.77
CA ALA A 889 -9.60 -24.10 15.72
C ALA A 889 -9.31 -25.54 15.28
N ALA A 890 -8.17 -25.78 14.61
CA ALA A 890 -7.67 -27.10 14.30
C ALA A 890 -6.16 -27.16 14.48
N THR A 891 -5.65 -28.28 15.01
CA THR A 891 -4.21 -28.56 15.10
C THR A 891 -3.94 -29.91 14.45
N VAL A 892 -3.05 -29.93 13.46
CA VAL A 892 -2.72 -31.11 12.65
C VAL A 892 -1.24 -31.42 12.80
N PHE A 893 -0.93 -32.67 13.17
CA PHE A 893 0.45 -33.15 13.14
C PHE A 893 0.87 -33.50 11.71
N VAL A 894 2.04 -33.02 11.30
CA VAL A 894 2.64 -33.30 9.99
C VAL A 894 4.09 -33.76 10.16
N ASP A 895 4.58 -34.58 9.22
CA ASP A 895 5.95 -35.09 9.27
C ASP A 895 7.00 -34.00 9.01
N ALA A 896 6.66 -33.03 8.14
CA ALA A 896 7.48 -31.86 7.84
C ALA A 896 6.62 -30.71 7.34
N ILE A 897 7.08 -29.47 7.53
CA ILE A 897 6.48 -28.30 6.88
C ILE A 897 7.06 -28.19 5.45
N PRO A 898 6.21 -28.18 4.41
CA PRO A 898 6.68 -28.04 3.03
C PRO A 898 7.08 -26.59 2.74
N HIS A 899 8.18 -26.40 2.01
CA HIS A 899 8.66 -25.08 1.57
C HIS A 899 8.79 -25.01 0.05
N THR A 900 8.50 -23.83 -0.52
CA THR A 900 8.78 -23.44 -1.90
C THR A 900 10.29 -23.35 -2.17
N MET A 901 10.71 -23.30 -3.43
CA MET A 901 12.13 -23.10 -3.82
C MET A 901 12.77 -21.84 -3.22
N ASN A 902 11.97 -20.84 -2.83
CA ASN A 902 12.43 -19.60 -2.20
C ASN A 902 12.41 -19.67 -0.65
N GLY A 903 12.20 -20.84 -0.05
CA GLY A 903 12.21 -21.06 1.39
C GLY A 903 10.93 -20.66 2.14
N LYS A 904 9.91 -20.11 1.45
CA LYS A 904 8.59 -19.82 2.05
C LYS A 904 7.75 -21.09 2.21
N VAL A 905 6.90 -21.17 3.23
CA VAL A 905 5.97 -22.30 3.43
C VAL A 905 5.08 -22.49 2.20
N ASP A 906 4.97 -23.71 1.70
CA ASP A 906 4.04 -24.07 0.63
C ASP A 906 2.70 -24.54 1.21
N ALA A 907 1.86 -23.56 1.54
CA ALA A 907 0.53 -23.81 2.14
C ALA A 907 -0.38 -24.70 1.29
N ARG A 908 -0.11 -24.90 -0.01
CA ARG A 908 -0.95 -25.74 -0.89
C ARG A 908 -0.72 -27.23 -0.66
N GLN A 909 0.44 -27.60 -0.09
CA GLN A 909 0.78 -28.99 0.22
C GLN A 909 0.30 -29.44 1.61
N LEU A 910 -0.14 -28.50 2.44
CA LEU A 910 -0.71 -28.79 3.76
C LEU A 910 -2.23 -29.04 3.64
N SER A 911 -2.71 -30.14 4.23
CA SER A 911 -4.13 -30.52 4.22
C SER A 911 -5.01 -29.47 4.88
N ASP A 912 -6.20 -29.19 4.35
CA ASP A 912 -7.15 -28.26 4.96
C ASP A 912 -8.05 -28.99 5.98
N PRO A 913 -7.90 -28.75 7.31
CA PRO A 913 -8.70 -29.44 8.31
C PRO A 913 -10.16 -28.99 8.37
N PHE A 914 -10.53 -27.88 7.73
CA PHE A 914 -11.91 -27.40 7.68
C PHE A 914 -12.61 -27.73 6.36
N ALA A 915 -11.90 -28.36 5.42
CA ALA A 915 -12.53 -28.87 4.22
C ALA A 915 -13.63 -29.85 4.63
N ARG A 916 -14.86 -29.63 4.15
CA ARG A 916 -15.99 -30.53 4.41
C ARG A 916 -15.62 -31.93 3.90
N VAL A 917 -15.26 -32.82 4.81
CA VAL A 917 -15.01 -34.22 4.49
C VAL A 917 -16.38 -34.86 4.21
N PRO A 918 -16.55 -35.65 3.15
CA PRO A 918 -17.66 -36.60 3.09
C PRO A 918 -17.46 -37.61 4.23
N ALA A 919 -18.05 -37.36 5.41
CA ALA A 919 -17.80 -38.18 6.59
C ALA A 919 -18.30 -39.62 6.40
N LEU A 920 -17.48 -40.58 6.84
CA LEU A 920 -17.64 -42.03 6.75
C LEU A 920 -18.97 -42.54 7.36
N ALA A 921 -19.38 -43.74 6.94
CA ALA A 921 -20.61 -44.38 7.39
C ALA A 921 -20.53 -44.82 8.86
N ALA A 922 -21.44 -44.33 9.72
CA ALA A 922 -21.81 -44.97 10.99
C ALA A 922 -23.24 -44.59 11.43
N SER A 923 -23.76 -45.37 12.39
CA SER A 923 -25.13 -45.87 12.52
C SER A 923 -26.12 -44.97 13.30
N ALA A 924 -27.25 -44.64 12.66
CA ALA A 924 -28.38 -43.87 13.21
C ALA A 924 -29.32 -44.62 14.19
N ALA A 925 -29.00 -45.84 14.62
CA ALA A 925 -29.93 -46.63 15.42
C ALA A 925 -29.91 -46.24 16.92
N GLY A 926 -30.89 -45.44 17.37
CA GLY A 926 -31.30 -45.39 18.79
C GLY A 926 -31.37 -44.03 19.50
N ARG A 927 -31.37 -42.89 18.80
CA ARG A 927 -31.46 -41.57 19.46
C ARG A 927 -32.79 -41.33 20.18
N ASP A 928 -32.74 -40.68 21.35
CA ASP A 928 -33.93 -40.18 22.03
C ASP A 928 -34.54 -38.96 21.29
N THR A 929 -35.74 -38.56 21.70
CA THR A 929 -36.50 -37.47 21.04
C THR A 929 -35.80 -36.11 21.13
N THR A 930 -35.07 -35.84 22.21
CA THR A 930 -34.31 -34.58 22.36
C THR A 930 -33.08 -34.58 21.46
N ALA A 931 -32.31 -35.67 21.46
CA ALA A 931 -31.12 -35.84 20.63
C ALA A 931 -31.47 -35.75 19.13
N ALA A 932 -32.58 -36.34 18.71
CA ALA A 932 -33.08 -36.23 17.33
C ALA A 932 -33.44 -34.78 16.95
N ALA A 933 -34.05 -34.02 17.87
CA ALA A 933 -34.39 -32.62 17.64
C ALA A 933 -33.14 -31.72 17.55
N VAL A 934 -32.14 -31.93 18.42
CA VAL A 934 -30.86 -31.21 18.37
C VAL A 934 -30.09 -31.55 17.09
N ALA A 935 -30.04 -32.84 16.72
CA ALA A 935 -29.43 -33.31 15.47
C ALA A 935 -30.08 -32.68 14.23
N GLY A 936 -31.41 -32.49 14.26
CA GLY A 936 -32.13 -31.78 13.20
C GLY A 936 -31.69 -30.32 13.04
N VAL A 937 -31.42 -29.62 14.15
CA VAL A 937 -30.89 -28.24 14.10
C VAL A 937 -29.46 -28.22 13.57
N TRP A 938 -28.60 -29.16 13.99
CA TRP A 938 -27.24 -29.30 13.48
C TRP A 938 -27.22 -29.58 11.98
N SER A 939 -28.09 -30.48 11.53
CA SER A 939 -28.26 -30.81 10.11
C SER A 939 -28.59 -29.59 9.26
N GLU A 940 -29.55 -28.76 9.70
CA GLU A 940 -29.94 -27.54 9.00
C GLU A 940 -28.77 -26.55 8.83
N ILE A 941 -27.89 -26.46 9.82
CA ILE A 941 -26.78 -25.51 9.83
C ILE A 941 -25.57 -26.04 9.05
N LEU A 942 -25.19 -27.28 9.29
CA LEU A 942 -24.02 -27.89 8.67
C LEU A 942 -24.30 -28.39 7.24
N GLY A 943 -25.57 -28.61 6.89
CA GLY A 943 -25.98 -29.26 5.64
C GLY A 943 -25.59 -30.74 5.60
N ILE A 944 -25.57 -31.40 6.76
CA ILE A 944 -25.21 -32.81 6.94
C ILE A 944 -26.49 -33.59 7.27
N ASP A 945 -26.64 -34.79 6.73
CA ASP A 945 -27.74 -35.68 7.08
C ASP A 945 -27.73 -35.99 8.60
N PRO A 946 -28.83 -35.77 9.36
CA PRO A 946 -28.85 -35.99 10.80
C PRO A 946 -28.51 -37.44 11.19
N ASP A 947 -28.81 -38.41 10.33
CA ASP A 947 -28.50 -39.83 10.54
C ASP A 947 -27.00 -40.13 10.44
N ARG A 948 -26.20 -39.17 9.97
CA ARG A 948 -24.74 -39.28 9.81
C ARG A 948 -23.95 -38.48 10.84
N LEU A 949 -24.64 -37.81 11.77
CA LEU A 949 -23.97 -37.19 12.91
C LEU A 949 -23.53 -38.28 13.89
N ASP A 950 -22.42 -38.08 14.57
CA ASP A 950 -21.97 -38.91 15.69
C ASP A 950 -22.10 -38.09 16.98
N ASP A 951 -22.51 -38.74 18.07
CA ASP A 951 -22.91 -38.05 19.30
C ASP A 951 -21.71 -37.40 20.02
N ASP A 952 -20.50 -37.93 19.79
CA ASP A 952 -19.24 -37.48 20.40
C ASP A 952 -18.41 -36.59 19.48
N THR A 953 -18.79 -36.48 18.22
CA THR A 953 -18.08 -35.62 17.27
C THR A 953 -18.37 -34.15 17.55
N ASP A 954 -17.29 -33.37 17.61
CA ASP A 954 -17.36 -31.93 17.84
C ASP A 954 -17.94 -31.19 16.62
N PHE A 955 -18.85 -30.25 16.87
CA PHE A 955 -19.50 -29.45 15.84
C PHE A 955 -18.51 -28.76 14.88
N GLN A 956 -17.35 -28.33 15.38
CA GLN A 956 -16.34 -27.65 14.59
C GLN A 956 -15.54 -28.60 13.69
N GLN A 957 -15.33 -29.84 14.14
CA GLN A 957 -14.72 -30.89 13.31
C GLN A 957 -15.59 -31.25 12.10
N LEU A 958 -16.90 -31.03 12.19
CA LEU A 958 -17.85 -31.19 11.08
C LEU A 958 -17.91 -29.97 10.14
N GLY A 959 -17.01 -29.00 10.31
CA GLY A 959 -16.94 -27.77 9.53
C GLY A 959 -17.87 -26.67 10.04
N GLY A 960 -18.42 -26.82 11.25
CA GLY A 960 -19.12 -25.74 11.95
C GLY A 960 -18.15 -24.69 12.49
N ASN A 961 -18.58 -23.44 12.51
CA ASN A 961 -17.75 -22.33 13.01
C ASN A 961 -18.44 -21.59 14.18
N SER A 962 -17.81 -20.56 14.74
CA SER A 962 -18.34 -19.86 15.92
C SER A 962 -19.70 -19.17 15.68
N LEU A 963 -19.95 -18.65 14.47
CA LEU A 963 -21.25 -18.05 14.13
C LEU A 963 -22.33 -19.12 13.93
N ASP A 964 -21.96 -20.24 13.31
CA ASP A 964 -22.84 -21.39 13.13
C ASP A 964 -23.17 -22.02 14.49
N LEU A 965 -22.21 -22.06 15.41
CA LEU A 965 -22.39 -22.51 16.79
C LEU A 965 -23.35 -21.61 17.55
N LEU A 966 -23.18 -20.28 17.50
CA LEU A 966 -24.11 -19.33 18.11
C LEU A 966 -25.51 -19.45 17.51
N THR A 967 -25.62 -19.61 16.18
CA THR A 967 -26.90 -19.82 15.49
C THR A 967 -27.53 -21.15 15.89
N MET A 968 -26.73 -22.21 16.05
CA MET A 968 -27.16 -23.54 16.48
C MET A 968 -27.72 -23.48 17.89
N LEU A 969 -26.95 -22.94 18.83
CA LEU A 969 -27.35 -22.84 20.23
C LEU A 969 -28.62 -21.98 20.36
N ALA A 970 -28.72 -20.89 19.61
CA ALA A 970 -29.93 -20.07 19.54
C ALA A 970 -31.15 -20.86 19.04
N LYS A 971 -31.02 -21.57 17.92
CA LYS A 971 -32.12 -22.38 17.35
C LYS A 971 -32.50 -23.54 18.25
N VAL A 972 -31.54 -24.20 18.90
CA VAL A 972 -31.81 -25.24 19.91
C VAL A 972 -32.58 -24.63 21.07
N ALA A 973 -32.15 -23.47 21.56
CA ALA A 973 -32.78 -22.83 22.69
C ALA A 973 -34.21 -22.34 22.38
N ASP A 974 -34.47 -21.84 21.17
CA ASP A 974 -35.81 -21.40 20.74
C ASP A 974 -36.74 -22.57 20.40
N ARG A 975 -36.25 -23.57 19.63
CA ARG A 975 -37.08 -24.63 19.05
C ARG A 975 -37.16 -25.90 19.90
N VAL A 976 -36.12 -26.16 20.69
CA VAL A 976 -36.02 -27.35 21.53
C VAL A 976 -36.22 -26.95 22.99
N VAL A 977 -35.42 -26.05 23.57
CA VAL A 977 -35.55 -25.76 25.02
C VAL A 977 -36.88 -25.07 25.36
N GLY A 978 -37.18 -23.95 24.71
CA GLY A 978 -38.36 -23.12 24.99
C GLY A 978 -38.17 -22.15 26.16
N GLU A 979 -39.03 -21.12 26.25
CA GLU A 979 -38.91 -20.01 27.23
C GLU A 979 -38.78 -20.44 28.70
N PRO A 980 -39.57 -21.41 29.24
CA PRO A 980 -39.52 -21.73 30.67
C PRO A 980 -38.18 -22.28 31.15
N ALA A 981 -37.40 -22.92 30.27
CA ALA A 981 -36.12 -23.57 30.55
C ALA A 981 -34.92 -22.79 29.98
N ARG A 982 -35.17 -21.60 29.39
CA ARG A 982 -34.16 -20.87 28.63
C ARG A 982 -33.01 -20.36 29.49
N ALA A 983 -33.31 -19.85 30.69
CA ALA A 983 -32.30 -19.31 31.59
C ALA A 983 -31.27 -20.37 32.01
N ASP A 984 -31.73 -21.59 32.33
CA ASP A 984 -30.87 -22.70 32.74
C ASP A 984 -30.01 -23.22 31.57
N PHE A 985 -30.57 -23.24 30.35
CA PHE A 985 -29.79 -23.57 29.16
C PHE A 985 -28.75 -22.48 28.83
N ASP A 986 -29.12 -21.20 28.96
CA ASP A 986 -28.22 -20.07 28.72
C ASP A 986 -27.02 -20.10 29.69
N ALA A 987 -27.22 -20.54 30.94
CA ALA A 987 -26.15 -20.74 31.92
C ALA A 987 -25.12 -21.81 31.49
N ALA A 988 -25.53 -22.79 30.68
CA ALA A 988 -24.66 -23.85 30.18
C ALA A 988 -23.86 -23.45 28.91
N LEU A 989 -24.19 -22.32 28.27
CA LEU A 989 -23.60 -21.92 26.98
C LEU A 989 -22.07 -21.77 27.03
N ALA A 990 -21.51 -21.25 28.13
CA ALA A 990 -20.06 -21.09 28.27
C ALA A 990 -19.32 -22.45 28.18
N THR A 991 -19.96 -23.54 28.62
CA THR A 991 -19.43 -24.90 28.50
C THR A 991 -19.65 -25.45 27.09
N LEU A 992 -20.85 -25.26 26.54
CA LEU A 992 -21.20 -25.75 25.20
C LEU A 992 -20.36 -25.11 24.09
N VAL A 993 -19.96 -23.84 24.25
CA VAL A 993 -19.12 -23.15 23.27
C VAL A 993 -17.70 -23.73 23.19
N ARG A 994 -17.20 -24.32 24.29
CA ARG A 994 -15.85 -24.91 24.36
C ARG A 994 -15.78 -26.33 23.79
N THR A 995 -16.86 -27.09 23.91
CA THR A 995 -16.91 -28.49 23.45
C THR A 995 -18.31 -28.81 22.96
N PRO A 996 -18.70 -28.28 21.78
CA PRO A 996 -20.04 -28.47 21.24
C PRO A 996 -20.19 -29.87 20.63
N THR A 997 -20.27 -30.92 21.45
CA THR A 997 -20.69 -32.25 20.97
C THR A 997 -22.20 -32.40 21.03
N LEU A 998 -22.77 -33.21 20.14
CA LEU A 998 -24.21 -33.44 20.07
C LEU A 998 -24.74 -34.00 21.41
N ARG A 999 -23.96 -34.86 22.06
CA ARG A 999 -24.23 -35.39 23.41
C ARG A 999 -24.28 -34.29 24.47
N LEU A 1000 -23.30 -33.37 24.51
CA LEU A 1000 -23.25 -32.31 25.52
C LEU A 1000 -24.38 -31.30 25.36
N VAL A 1001 -24.70 -30.91 24.12
CA VAL A 1001 -25.83 -30.02 23.84
C VAL A 1001 -27.15 -30.68 24.26
N THR A 1002 -27.33 -31.96 23.93
CA THR A 1002 -28.53 -32.73 24.33
C THR A 1002 -28.65 -32.83 25.85
N ALA A 1003 -27.55 -33.12 26.55
CA ALA A 1003 -27.52 -33.17 28.01
C ALA A 1003 -27.89 -31.82 28.64
N ALA A 1004 -27.38 -30.71 28.11
CA ALA A 1004 -27.74 -29.37 28.58
C ALA A 1004 -29.22 -29.05 28.36
N VAL A 1005 -29.81 -29.46 27.23
CA VAL A 1005 -31.26 -29.32 26.98
C VAL A 1005 -32.08 -30.13 27.98
N ASN A 1006 -31.70 -31.38 28.23
CA ASN A 1006 -32.41 -32.27 29.16
C ASN A 1006 -32.32 -31.75 30.60
N ASN A 1007 -31.15 -31.27 31.03
CA ASN A 1007 -30.96 -30.67 32.35
C ASN A 1007 -31.77 -29.38 32.49
N ALA A 1008 -31.80 -28.51 31.47
CA ALA A 1008 -32.58 -27.28 31.53
C ALA A 1008 -34.10 -27.53 31.63
N ARG A 1009 -34.60 -28.58 30.97
CA ARG A 1009 -36.03 -28.95 31.02
C ARG A 1009 -36.42 -29.70 32.30
N ASN A 1010 -35.47 -30.37 32.95
CA ASN A 1010 -35.64 -31.14 34.19
C ASN A 1010 -34.48 -30.82 35.16
N PRO A 1011 -34.45 -29.61 35.74
CA PRO A 1011 -33.32 -29.12 36.56
C PRO A 1011 -33.10 -29.87 37.86
#